data_AF-A0A951KG26-F1
#
_entry.id   AF-A0A951KG26-F1
#
_cell.length_a   1.000
_cell.length_b   1.000
_cell.length_c   1.000
_cell.angle_alpha   90.00
_cell.angle_beta   90.00
_cell.angle_gamma   90.00
#
_symmetry.space_group_name_H-M   'P 1'
#
loop_
_entity.id
_entity.type
_entity.pdbx_description
1 polymer ?
#
loop_
_entity_poly.entity_id
_entity_poly.type
_entity_poly.pdbx_seq_one_letter_code
_entity_poly.pdbx_strand_id
1 'polypeptide(L)'
;VHLACQSLLSYQSDMVLAGGVSISVPQQQGYLYQEGGTGSPDGHCRAFDANASGTIKGNGVGIVVLKRLADAIADGDTIHALIKGSAINNDGALKIGFTAPSQDGQAEVLDAAYAAADVAPDTIGYIEGHGTATPLGDPIEVAALTQVFRKSTDQKQFCALGSVKSNIGHLDAAAGVTGLIKATLAVKHGQIPPTLHYTQPNPNIDFANSPFYVNNALQQWDAGHEPRRAGVSAFGIGGTNAHVVLEEPPTPVADESSSAWQLLVLSAKSPAALDTATARLADHLAQHPELDCADIAYTSQVGRQAFRYRRIAVCEDRADGERALRSLDPRFVVSGRSAAMAQPVVFMFPGGGAQYPRMGAELYATEPVFRAEIDRCAELLRPHLADDLRSLLYANADDNSAKRFERPALALPALFATEYALARLWMAWGVQPNAMIGHSLGEYVAACLAGVLRLEDALALVALRGQLFEQLPVGGMLSVPLSEAELRRLLTPQMSIAAINGPQQCVVAGPTDEIGALEALLTAQGLSCRRLPIAVAAHSRMVEPILRQFEAFMRTVPLQPPTMRYLSNVTGDWAEPAEVTRPDYWVRHLRETVRFGQSIDTLLQLRPAIFVEVGPGQTLSTLTRLQPGYTPDQVVLSSLRHPHNQQGDRSFILTALGRLWLAGVEIDWTALHAEQRRRRVPLPTYPFERQRYWIERHDHSAQQSQAAEPQGTVPLWKQALLPPTADTPDVGWLVFTGRQPLDAEVTAQLRQQYRDVVQVEMGASFAELGPRQYRIDPHNPDSFRT
;
A
#
# COMPACT_ATOMS: atom_id res chain seq x y z
N VAL A 1 19.11 -16.04 -8.75
CA VAL A 1 17.81 -16.76 -8.73
C VAL A 1 17.98 -18.18 -8.19
N HIS A 2 18.79 -19.05 -8.81
CA HIS A 2 19.05 -20.40 -8.30
C HIS A 2 19.38 -20.45 -6.80
N LEU A 3 20.34 -19.64 -6.34
CA LEU A 3 20.70 -19.56 -4.91
C LEU A 3 19.53 -19.10 -4.00
N ALA A 4 18.63 -18.25 -4.51
CA ALA A 4 17.45 -17.83 -3.77
C ALA A 4 16.45 -18.99 -3.63
N CYS A 5 16.26 -19.79 -4.68
CA CYS A 5 15.46 -21.02 -4.61
C CYS A 5 16.06 -22.01 -3.59
N GLN A 6 17.39 -22.20 -3.60
CA GLN A 6 18.06 -23.07 -2.62
C GLN A 6 17.88 -22.58 -1.17
N SER A 7 18.01 -21.27 -0.92
CA SER A 7 17.77 -20.69 0.41
C SER A 7 16.33 -20.92 0.90
N LEU A 8 15.34 -20.74 0.01
CA LEU A 8 13.92 -20.98 0.31
C LEU A 8 13.65 -22.46 0.59
N LEU A 9 14.14 -23.38 -0.25
CA LEU A 9 13.92 -24.82 -0.12
C LEU A 9 14.63 -25.42 1.11
N SER A 10 15.75 -24.83 1.52
CA SER A 10 16.48 -25.20 2.75
C SER A 10 15.99 -24.46 4.00
N TYR A 11 14.91 -23.66 3.90
CA TYR A 11 14.34 -22.87 5.00
C TYR A 11 15.32 -21.90 5.68
N GLN A 12 16.36 -21.46 4.95
CA GLN A 12 17.27 -20.40 5.41
C GLN A 12 16.67 -19.00 5.24
N SER A 13 15.61 -18.88 4.44
CA SER A 13 14.87 -17.64 4.22
C SER A 13 13.39 -17.96 3.97
N ASP A 14 12.49 -17.04 4.34
CA ASP A 14 11.05 -17.16 4.05
C ASP A 14 10.62 -16.37 2.81
N MET A 15 11.41 -15.36 2.45
CA MET A 15 11.24 -14.54 1.25
C MET A 15 12.60 -14.04 0.80
N VAL A 16 12.83 -13.97 -0.52
CA VAL A 16 14.10 -13.52 -1.09
C VAL A 16 13.88 -12.54 -2.25
N LEU A 17 14.64 -11.43 -2.25
CA LEU A 17 14.79 -10.56 -3.42
C LEU A 17 15.93 -11.10 -4.28
N ALA A 18 15.65 -11.43 -5.54
CA ALA A 18 16.65 -11.95 -6.47
C ALA A 18 16.66 -11.15 -7.77
N GLY A 19 17.85 -10.85 -8.30
CA GLY A 19 17.96 -10.15 -9.57
C GLY A 19 19.37 -9.63 -9.84
N GLY A 20 19.47 -8.58 -10.65
CA GLY A 20 20.73 -8.03 -11.10
C GLY A 20 20.60 -6.60 -11.62
N VAL A 21 21.72 -5.89 -11.61
CA VAL A 21 21.87 -4.51 -12.11
C VAL A 21 23.08 -4.44 -13.03
N SER A 22 22.92 -3.75 -14.16
CA SER A 22 24.03 -3.30 -14.99
C SER A 22 23.78 -1.86 -15.39
N ILE A 23 24.67 -0.95 -14.97
CA ILE A 23 24.67 0.46 -15.37
C ILE A 23 26.10 0.81 -15.75
N SER A 24 26.32 1.06 -17.03
CA SER A 24 27.59 1.48 -17.60
C SER A 24 27.80 2.97 -17.38
N VAL A 25 29.00 3.33 -16.91
CA VAL A 25 29.47 4.71 -16.79
C VAL A 25 30.85 4.85 -17.44
N PRO A 26 31.14 5.99 -18.11
CA PRO A 26 30.25 7.13 -18.28
C PRO A 26 29.14 6.86 -19.32
N GLN A 27 27.99 7.53 -19.15
CA GLN A 27 26.86 7.40 -20.06
C GLN A 27 27.14 8.11 -21.40
N GLN A 28 26.36 7.77 -22.45
CA GLN A 28 26.51 8.34 -23.81
C GLN A 28 27.84 8.00 -24.51
N GLN A 29 28.50 6.91 -24.12
CA GLN A 29 29.61 6.35 -24.91
C GLN A 29 29.10 5.32 -25.92
N GLY A 30 29.65 5.36 -27.13
CA GLY A 30 29.55 4.27 -28.09
C GLY A 30 30.43 3.08 -27.66
N TYR A 31 30.37 2.00 -28.44
CA TYR A 31 31.29 0.87 -28.30
C TYR A 31 32.11 0.71 -29.58
N LEU A 32 33.32 0.19 -29.45
CA LEU A 32 34.18 -0.13 -30.59
C LEU A 32 33.85 -1.55 -31.07
N TYR A 33 33.48 -1.68 -32.36
CA TYR A 33 33.37 -2.98 -32.99
C TYR A 33 34.78 -3.56 -33.24
N GLN A 34 34.94 -4.85 -32.99
CA GLN A 34 36.14 -5.62 -33.30
C GLN A 34 35.71 -6.93 -33.96
N GLU A 35 36.32 -7.26 -35.09
CA GLU A 35 36.08 -8.52 -35.78
C GLU A 35 36.44 -9.70 -34.86
N GLY A 36 35.52 -10.67 -34.75
CA GLY A 36 35.62 -11.79 -33.79
C GLY A 36 35.26 -11.45 -32.35
N GLY A 37 34.90 -10.19 -32.04
CA GLY A 37 34.37 -9.77 -30.74
C GLY A 37 32.88 -10.09 -30.57
N THR A 38 32.33 -9.78 -29.40
CA THR A 38 30.90 -10.02 -29.09
C THR A 38 30.00 -8.85 -29.50
N GLY A 39 30.57 -7.71 -29.88
CA GLY A 39 29.82 -6.51 -30.24
C GLY A 39 29.25 -6.60 -31.66
N SER A 40 27.99 -6.22 -31.83
CA SER A 40 27.35 -6.09 -33.13
C SER A 40 27.98 -4.94 -33.94
N PRO A 41 28.26 -5.08 -35.25
CA PRO A 41 28.80 -3.98 -36.05
C PRO A 41 27.78 -2.86 -36.32
N ASP A 42 26.48 -3.15 -36.24
CA ASP A 42 25.42 -2.24 -36.67
C ASP A 42 24.43 -1.86 -35.56
N GLY A 43 24.72 -2.24 -34.31
CA GLY A 43 23.89 -1.84 -33.18
C GLY A 43 22.62 -2.65 -32.98
N HIS A 44 22.50 -3.84 -33.58
CA HIS A 44 21.36 -4.71 -33.38
C HIS A 44 21.76 -6.11 -32.89
N CYS A 45 20.94 -6.67 -32.00
CA CYS A 45 21.04 -8.07 -31.55
C CYS A 45 20.01 -8.92 -32.32
N ARG A 46 20.43 -9.61 -33.38
CA ARG A 46 19.57 -10.43 -34.25
C ARG A 46 19.63 -11.91 -33.85
N ALA A 47 19.08 -12.23 -32.68
CA ALA A 47 19.17 -13.58 -32.14
C ALA A 47 18.57 -14.59 -33.14
N PHE A 48 19.36 -15.61 -33.47
CA PHE A 48 19.02 -16.76 -34.31
C PHE A 48 18.77 -16.46 -35.81
N ASP A 49 18.99 -15.22 -36.26
CA ASP A 49 18.86 -14.81 -37.66
C ASP A 49 20.12 -15.14 -38.48
N ALA A 50 19.99 -15.28 -39.80
CA ALA A 50 21.15 -15.46 -40.69
C ALA A 50 22.17 -14.32 -40.65
N ASN A 51 21.76 -13.10 -40.28
CA ASN A 51 22.63 -11.94 -40.15
C ASN A 51 23.08 -11.68 -38.69
N ALA A 52 22.97 -12.69 -37.82
CA ALA A 52 23.50 -12.65 -36.47
C ALA A 52 25.02 -12.37 -36.49
N SER A 53 25.43 -11.23 -35.94
CA SER A 53 26.80 -10.70 -36.02
C SER A 53 27.31 -10.09 -34.70
N GLY A 54 26.64 -10.39 -33.59
CA GLY A 54 27.00 -9.92 -32.25
C GLY A 54 25.82 -9.25 -31.52
N THR A 55 26.09 -8.82 -30.29
CA THR A 55 25.11 -8.20 -29.39
C THR A 55 25.41 -6.72 -29.12
N ILE A 56 24.47 -6.02 -28.51
CA ILE A 56 24.68 -4.66 -27.99
C ILE A 56 24.59 -4.66 -26.46
N LYS A 57 25.39 -3.84 -25.80
CA LYS A 57 25.26 -3.62 -24.36
C LYS A 57 24.04 -2.74 -24.07
N GLY A 58 23.33 -3.05 -23.00
CA GLY A 58 22.27 -2.21 -22.47
C GLY A 58 22.44 -1.97 -20.97
N ASN A 59 21.62 -1.08 -20.43
CA ASN A 59 21.56 -0.77 -19.00
C ASN A 59 20.21 -1.21 -18.44
N GLY A 60 20.20 -1.79 -17.24
CA GLY A 60 18.94 -2.11 -16.58
C GLY A 60 19.10 -2.72 -15.20
N VAL A 61 17.98 -2.74 -14.48
CA VAL A 61 17.84 -3.34 -13.16
C VAL A 61 16.60 -4.22 -13.22
N GLY A 62 16.72 -5.47 -12.80
CA GLY A 62 15.59 -6.38 -12.63
C GLY A 62 15.66 -7.04 -11.26
N ILE A 63 14.53 -7.08 -10.56
CA ILE A 63 14.38 -7.75 -9.26
C ILE A 63 13.06 -8.52 -9.28
N VAL A 64 13.08 -9.74 -8.77
CA VAL A 64 11.90 -10.58 -8.50
C VAL A 64 11.85 -10.92 -7.01
N VAL A 65 10.63 -11.03 -6.47
CA VAL A 65 10.38 -11.51 -5.10
C VAL A 65 10.04 -12.99 -5.19
N LEU A 66 10.73 -13.82 -4.41
CA LEU A 66 10.53 -15.27 -4.39
C LEU A 66 10.09 -15.73 -3.00
N LYS A 67 9.15 -16.66 -2.97
CA LYS A 67 8.66 -17.38 -1.79
C LYS A 67 8.39 -18.84 -2.16
N ARG A 68 8.30 -19.71 -1.15
CA ARG A 68 7.74 -21.06 -1.35
C ARG A 68 6.26 -20.95 -1.72
N LEU A 69 5.77 -21.84 -2.59
CA LEU A 69 4.39 -21.80 -3.07
C LEU A 69 3.36 -21.88 -1.94
N ALA A 70 3.57 -22.79 -0.97
CA ALA A 70 2.69 -22.94 0.18
C ALA A 70 2.55 -21.63 0.98
N ASP A 71 3.67 -20.95 1.23
CA ASP A 71 3.70 -19.69 1.99
C ASP A 71 3.09 -18.53 1.20
N ALA A 72 3.26 -18.51 -0.13
CA ALA A 72 2.62 -17.52 -0.99
C ALA A 72 1.09 -17.67 -1.01
N ILE A 73 0.60 -18.93 -1.02
CA ILE A 73 -0.83 -19.24 -0.94
C ILE A 73 -1.38 -18.86 0.45
N ALA A 74 -0.67 -19.23 1.52
CA ALA A 74 -1.08 -18.92 2.89
C ALA A 74 -1.17 -17.42 3.15
N ASP A 75 -0.24 -16.63 2.60
CA ASP A 75 -0.23 -15.17 2.76
C ASP A 75 -1.14 -14.44 1.74
N GLY A 76 -1.81 -15.17 0.84
CA GLY A 76 -2.66 -14.59 -0.20
C GLY A 76 -1.91 -13.67 -1.17
N ASP A 77 -0.67 -14.02 -1.53
CA ASP A 77 0.15 -13.30 -2.52
C ASP A 77 -0.40 -13.47 -3.94
N THR A 78 -0.21 -12.46 -4.80
CA THR A 78 -0.35 -12.64 -6.26
C THR A 78 0.84 -13.44 -6.78
N ILE A 79 0.60 -14.66 -7.25
CA ILE A 79 1.61 -15.52 -7.85
C ILE A 79 1.65 -15.26 -9.35
N HIS A 80 2.81 -14.86 -9.87
CA HIS A 80 2.98 -14.54 -11.29
C HIS A 80 3.37 -15.75 -12.14
N ALA A 81 4.23 -16.62 -11.61
CA ALA A 81 4.64 -17.90 -12.18
C ALA A 81 5.27 -18.76 -11.06
N LEU A 82 5.41 -20.06 -11.31
CA LEU A 82 6.16 -20.98 -10.46
C LEU A 82 7.54 -21.23 -11.04
N ILE A 83 8.58 -21.23 -10.20
CA ILE A 83 9.88 -21.78 -10.57
C ILE A 83 9.87 -23.26 -10.16
N LYS A 84 9.79 -24.16 -11.13
CA LYS A 84 9.72 -25.60 -10.89
C LYS A 84 11.09 -26.20 -10.56
N GLY A 85 12.11 -25.75 -11.27
CA GLY A 85 13.49 -26.21 -11.09
C GLY A 85 14.48 -25.21 -11.67
N SER A 86 15.73 -25.30 -11.21
CA SER A 86 16.83 -24.52 -11.77
C SER A 86 18.15 -25.22 -11.52
N ALA A 87 19.11 -25.03 -12.42
CA ALA A 87 20.47 -25.53 -12.29
C ALA A 87 21.50 -24.49 -12.72
N ILE A 88 22.72 -24.64 -12.19
CA ILE A 88 23.91 -23.91 -12.62
C ILE A 88 25.08 -24.90 -12.78
N ASN A 89 25.94 -24.70 -13.76
CA ASN A 89 27.20 -25.45 -13.92
C ASN A 89 28.31 -24.55 -14.52
N ASN A 90 29.42 -25.16 -14.97
CA ASN A 90 30.47 -24.45 -15.70
C ASN A 90 31.05 -25.30 -16.84
N ASP A 91 31.28 -24.68 -18.00
CA ASP A 91 31.86 -25.32 -19.19
C ASP A 91 33.27 -25.91 -18.96
N GLY A 92 34.01 -25.43 -17.96
CA GLY A 92 35.33 -25.93 -17.61
C GLY A 92 36.31 -25.94 -18.79
N ALA A 93 36.96 -27.09 -19.01
CA ALA A 93 37.91 -27.31 -20.11
C ALA A 93 37.24 -27.77 -21.42
N LEU A 94 35.90 -27.90 -21.46
CA LEU A 94 35.15 -28.43 -22.60
C LEU A 94 34.92 -27.39 -23.72
N LYS A 95 35.68 -26.29 -23.71
CA LYS A 95 35.56 -25.17 -24.64
C LYS A 95 36.90 -24.84 -25.28
N ILE A 96 36.86 -24.38 -26.52
CA ILE A 96 38.03 -24.15 -27.38
C ILE A 96 38.82 -22.90 -26.95
N GLY A 97 38.21 -22.02 -26.15
CA GLY A 97 38.84 -20.83 -25.59
C GLY A 97 38.02 -20.25 -24.44
N PHE A 98 38.59 -19.33 -23.66
CA PHE A 98 37.96 -18.80 -22.45
C PHE A 98 36.55 -18.21 -22.67
N THR A 99 36.38 -17.52 -23.80
CA THR A 99 35.14 -16.83 -24.21
C THR A 99 34.20 -17.69 -25.05
N ALA A 100 34.62 -18.89 -25.48
CA ALA A 100 33.80 -19.78 -26.29
C ALA A 100 32.81 -20.57 -25.41
N PRO A 101 31.55 -20.76 -25.83
CA PRO A 101 30.60 -21.61 -25.12
C PRO A 101 30.86 -23.09 -25.39
N SER A 102 30.35 -23.98 -24.54
CA SER A 102 30.35 -25.44 -24.74
C SER A 102 28.94 -25.98 -24.95
N GLN A 103 28.73 -26.79 -26.01
CA GLN A 103 27.45 -27.46 -26.24
C GLN A 103 27.13 -28.45 -25.11
N ASP A 104 28.11 -29.27 -24.72
CA ASP A 104 27.94 -30.29 -23.68
C ASP A 104 27.66 -29.65 -22.31
N GLY A 105 28.39 -28.57 -21.97
CA GLY A 105 28.15 -27.82 -20.74
C GLY A 105 26.75 -27.21 -20.68
N GLN A 106 26.24 -26.69 -21.81
CA GLN A 106 24.87 -26.18 -21.88
C GLN A 106 23.82 -27.30 -21.82
N ALA A 107 24.05 -28.44 -22.49
CA ALA A 107 23.15 -29.59 -22.42
C ALA A 107 23.06 -30.16 -21.00
N GLU A 108 24.17 -30.24 -20.27
CA GLU A 108 24.21 -30.73 -18.89
C GLU A 108 23.40 -29.83 -17.93
N VAL A 109 23.53 -28.50 -18.01
CA VAL A 109 22.74 -27.61 -17.14
C VAL A 109 21.25 -27.65 -17.47
N LEU A 110 20.91 -27.83 -18.75
CA LEU A 110 19.53 -28.01 -19.21
C LEU A 110 18.94 -29.30 -18.64
N ASP A 111 19.62 -30.44 -18.82
CA ASP A 111 19.21 -31.73 -18.25
C ASP A 111 19.02 -31.65 -16.73
N ALA A 112 19.98 -31.04 -16.02
CA ALA A 112 19.92 -30.89 -14.57
C ALA A 112 18.73 -30.02 -14.12
N ALA A 113 18.41 -28.95 -14.86
CA ALA A 113 17.28 -28.09 -14.55
C ALA A 113 15.93 -28.78 -14.79
N TYR A 114 15.79 -29.55 -15.89
CA TYR A 114 14.58 -30.33 -16.16
C TYR A 114 14.39 -31.48 -15.16
N ALA A 115 15.47 -32.17 -14.80
CA ALA A 115 15.43 -33.20 -13.76
C ALA A 115 15.05 -32.59 -12.39
N ALA A 116 15.62 -31.44 -12.02
CA ALA A 116 15.26 -30.75 -10.78
C ALA A 116 13.81 -30.23 -10.77
N ALA A 117 13.25 -29.92 -11.95
CA ALA A 117 11.87 -29.49 -12.12
C ALA A 117 10.86 -30.65 -12.10
N ASP A 118 11.32 -31.89 -12.31
CA ASP A 118 10.51 -33.07 -12.62
C ASP A 118 9.57 -32.80 -13.82
N VAL A 119 10.14 -32.26 -14.90
CA VAL A 119 9.40 -31.83 -16.10
C VAL A 119 10.06 -32.44 -17.33
N ALA A 120 9.25 -33.09 -18.17
CA ALA A 120 9.71 -33.60 -19.45
C ALA A 120 9.90 -32.45 -20.47
N PRO A 121 11.03 -32.38 -21.20
CA PRO A 121 11.34 -31.28 -22.12
C PRO A 121 10.29 -31.05 -23.22
N ASP A 122 9.58 -32.09 -23.64
CA ASP A 122 8.52 -32.03 -24.66
C ASP A 122 7.26 -31.29 -24.21
N THR A 123 7.14 -31.01 -22.91
CA THR A 123 6.06 -30.18 -22.37
C THR A 123 6.40 -28.68 -22.32
N ILE A 124 7.62 -28.29 -22.70
CA ILE A 124 8.05 -26.89 -22.72
C ILE A 124 7.58 -26.21 -24.01
N GLY A 125 6.71 -25.21 -23.87
CA GLY A 125 6.17 -24.47 -25.02
C GLY A 125 7.02 -23.28 -25.45
N TYR A 126 7.88 -22.75 -24.58
CA TYR A 126 8.68 -21.56 -24.85
C TYR A 126 10.07 -21.61 -24.21
N ILE A 127 11.11 -21.24 -24.96
CA ILE A 127 12.46 -20.98 -24.45
C ILE A 127 12.79 -19.50 -24.65
N GLU A 128 13.03 -18.81 -23.53
CA GLU A 128 13.77 -17.55 -23.52
C GLU A 128 15.27 -17.88 -23.47
N GLY A 129 15.89 -17.87 -24.65
CA GLY A 129 17.30 -18.21 -24.82
C GLY A 129 18.25 -17.15 -24.28
N HIS A 130 19.52 -17.54 -24.15
CA HIS A 130 20.61 -16.61 -23.99
C HIS A 130 20.74 -15.72 -25.24
N GLY A 131 20.66 -16.29 -26.44
CA GLY A 131 20.39 -15.61 -27.72
C GLY A 131 21.07 -14.26 -27.86
N THR A 132 22.41 -14.27 -27.93
CA THR A 132 23.23 -13.06 -28.05
C THR A 132 23.49 -12.66 -29.49
N ALA A 133 22.95 -13.38 -30.46
CA ALA A 133 23.19 -13.13 -31.88
C ALA A 133 24.66 -13.27 -32.26
N THR A 134 25.44 -14.04 -31.50
CA THR A 134 26.85 -14.29 -31.84
C THR A 134 26.94 -15.44 -32.85
N PRO A 135 27.79 -15.33 -33.89
CA PRO A 135 27.87 -16.35 -34.95
C PRO A 135 28.12 -17.77 -34.45
N LEU A 136 28.86 -17.91 -33.34
CA LEU A 136 29.18 -19.19 -32.71
C LEU A 136 28.19 -19.58 -31.60
N GLY A 137 27.70 -18.62 -30.82
CA GLY A 137 26.90 -18.91 -29.63
C GLY A 137 25.49 -19.38 -29.96
N ASP A 138 24.83 -18.75 -30.93
CA ASP A 138 23.45 -19.10 -31.28
C ASP A 138 23.32 -20.55 -31.81
N PRO A 139 24.20 -21.05 -32.70
CA PRO A 139 24.17 -22.46 -33.09
C PRO A 139 24.44 -23.44 -31.95
N ILE A 140 25.40 -23.13 -31.07
CA ILE A 140 25.72 -23.99 -29.92
C ILE A 140 24.54 -24.09 -28.96
N GLU A 141 23.86 -22.97 -28.70
CA GLU A 141 22.68 -22.94 -27.84
C GLU A 141 21.55 -23.82 -28.39
N VAL A 142 21.21 -23.67 -29.68
CA VAL A 142 20.12 -24.47 -30.27
C VAL A 142 20.51 -25.94 -30.39
N ALA A 143 21.79 -26.26 -30.63
CA ALA A 143 22.27 -27.64 -30.62
C ALA A 143 22.15 -28.30 -29.25
N ALA A 144 22.56 -27.61 -28.18
CA ALA A 144 22.43 -28.09 -26.80
C ALA A 144 20.97 -28.31 -26.40
N LEU A 145 20.09 -27.35 -26.72
CA LEU A 145 18.64 -27.48 -26.52
C LEU A 145 18.07 -28.68 -27.28
N THR A 146 18.46 -28.85 -28.55
CA THR A 146 17.97 -29.96 -29.39
C THR A 146 18.41 -31.31 -28.83
N GLN A 147 19.65 -31.43 -28.38
CA GLN A 147 20.18 -32.64 -27.76
C GLN A 147 19.38 -33.07 -26.53
N VAL A 148 18.95 -32.14 -25.69
CA VAL A 148 18.15 -32.43 -24.49
C VAL A 148 16.71 -32.80 -24.86
N PHE A 149 16.06 -32.03 -25.73
CA PHE A 149 14.67 -32.26 -26.11
C PHE A 149 14.47 -33.54 -26.91
N ARG A 150 15.47 -33.96 -27.69
CA ARG A 150 15.44 -35.22 -28.45
C ARG A 150 15.45 -36.47 -27.57
N LYS A 151 15.74 -36.35 -26.27
CA LYS A 151 15.62 -37.46 -25.33
C LYS A 151 14.17 -37.80 -25.00
N SER A 152 13.25 -36.84 -25.12
CA SER A 152 11.82 -37.04 -24.81
C SER A 152 10.92 -37.08 -26.03
N THR A 153 11.29 -36.47 -27.16
CA THR A 153 10.40 -36.40 -28.33
C THR A 153 11.11 -36.28 -29.69
N ASP A 154 10.48 -36.88 -30.71
CA ASP A 154 10.82 -36.70 -32.13
C ASP A 154 10.04 -35.54 -32.80
N GLN A 155 9.15 -34.87 -32.07
CA GLN A 155 8.39 -33.74 -32.59
C GLN A 155 9.33 -32.61 -33.02
N LYS A 156 8.92 -31.90 -34.07
CA LYS A 156 9.67 -30.78 -34.67
C LYS A 156 8.84 -29.51 -34.55
N GLN A 157 9.52 -28.36 -34.45
CA GLN A 157 8.90 -27.03 -34.57
C GLN A 157 7.69 -26.80 -33.66
N PHE A 158 7.72 -27.29 -32.41
CA PHE A 158 6.62 -27.12 -31.46
C PHE A 158 6.95 -26.13 -30.33
N CYS A 159 8.23 -25.95 -30.02
CA CYS A 159 8.67 -25.07 -28.95
C CYS A 159 9.10 -23.72 -29.52
N ALA A 160 8.49 -22.63 -29.07
CA ALA A 160 8.89 -21.29 -29.48
C ALA A 160 10.26 -20.94 -28.86
N LEU A 161 11.12 -20.29 -29.63
CA LEU A 161 12.41 -19.78 -29.20
C LEU A 161 12.45 -18.25 -29.35
N GLY A 162 12.98 -17.56 -28.35
CA GLY A 162 13.19 -16.12 -28.44
C GLY A 162 14.23 -15.55 -27.50
N SER A 163 14.52 -14.25 -27.65
CA SER A 163 15.47 -13.52 -26.80
C SER A 163 15.07 -12.04 -26.64
N VAL A 164 14.95 -11.60 -25.38
CA VAL A 164 14.67 -10.21 -24.98
C VAL A 164 15.78 -9.25 -25.40
N LYS A 165 16.98 -9.77 -25.67
CA LYS A 165 18.14 -8.96 -26.08
C LYS A 165 17.90 -8.29 -27.44
N SER A 166 17.03 -8.85 -28.27
CA SER A 166 16.57 -8.20 -29.51
C SER A 166 15.76 -6.92 -29.25
N ASN A 167 15.12 -6.78 -28.09
CA ASN A 167 14.32 -5.61 -27.74
C ASN A 167 15.13 -4.53 -27.01
N ILE A 168 15.96 -4.94 -26.04
CA ILE A 168 16.59 -3.99 -25.10
C ILE A 168 18.11 -4.16 -24.97
N GLY A 169 18.72 -5.01 -25.79
CA GLY A 169 20.13 -5.34 -25.71
C GLY A 169 20.49 -6.30 -24.57
N HIS A 170 21.78 -6.63 -24.49
CA HIS A 170 22.33 -7.46 -23.44
C HIS A 170 22.64 -6.63 -22.19
N LEU A 171 21.85 -6.85 -21.13
CA LEU A 171 21.97 -6.13 -19.86
C LEU A 171 23.00 -6.73 -18.89
N ASP A 172 24.02 -7.42 -19.41
CA ASP A 172 25.08 -8.09 -18.63
C ASP A 172 24.54 -8.84 -17.39
N ALA A 173 24.95 -8.47 -16.18
CA ALA A 173 24.52 -9.06 -14.91
C ALA A 173 22.99 -9.06 -14.67
N ALA A 174 22.24 -8.18 -15.34
CA ALA A 174 20.78 -8.14 -15.27
C ALA A 174 20.10 -9.00 -16.36
N ALA A 175 20.84 -9.53 -17.35
CA ALA A 175 20.25 -10.19 -18.52
C ALA A 175 19.42 -11.43 -18.16
N GLY A 176 19.88 -12.26 -17.23
CA GLY A 176 19.18 -13.47 -16.82
C GLY A 176 17.83 -13.17 -16.14
N VAL A 177 17.80 -12.20 -15.22
CA VAL A 177 16.54 -11.80 -14.55
C VAL A 177 15.59 -11.09 -15.50
N THR A 178 16.10 -10.36 -16.50
CA THR A 178 15.26 -9.79 -17.55
C THR A 178 14.59 -10.87 -18.40
N GLY A 179 15.34 -11.89 -18.82
CA GLY A 179 14.76 -13.05 -19.52
C GLY A 179 13.70 -13.76 -18.67
N LEU A 180 13.99 -13.94 -17.36
CA LEU A 180 13.05 -14.50 -16.40
C LEU A 180 11.74 -13.69 -16.31
N ILE A 181 11.83 -12.36 -16.26
CA ILE A 181 10.67 -11.47 -16.24
C ILE A 181 9.85 -11.60 -17.52
N LYS A 182 10.50 -11.60 -18.70
CA LYS A 182 9.81 -11.78 -19.99
C LYS A 182 9.09 -13.12 -20.05
N ALA A 183 9.75 -14.21 -19.69
CA ALA A 183 9.15 -15.55 -19.69
C ALA A 183 8.00 -15.65 -18.68
N THR A 184 8.16 -15.07 -17.49
CA THR A 184 7.08 -14.99 -16.48
C THR A 184 5.86 -14.25 -17.02
N LEU A 185 6.05 -13.12 -17.69
CA LEU A 185 4.95 -12.37 -18.32
C LEU A 185 4.32 -13.17 -19.47
N ALA A 186 5.10 -13.88 -20.27
CA ALA A 186 4.59 -14.71 -21.36
C ALA A 186 3.68 -15.83 -20.84
N VAL A 187 4.13 -16.54 -19.79
CA VAL A 187 3.34 -17.57 -19.09
C VAL A 187 2.07 -16.96 -18.49
N LYS A 188 2.19 -15.85 -17.75
CA LYS A 188 1.05 -15.19 -17.09
C LYS A 188 -0.03 -14.72 -18.07
N HIS A 189 0.38 -14.11 -19.18
CA HIS A 189 -0.54 -13.55 -20.17
C HIS A 189 -1.00 -14.57 -21.19
N GLY A 190 -0.40 -15.78 -21.23
CA GLY A 190 -0.68 -16.76 -22.26
C GLY A 190 -0.34 -16.24 -23.65
N GLN A 191 0.76 -15.49 -23.78
CA GLN A 191 1.17 -14.85 -25.03
C GLN A 191 2.69 -14.85 -25.15
N ILE A 192 3.21 -15.23 -26.31
CA ILE A 192 4.65 -15.24 -26.58
C ILE A 192 5.01 -13.99 -27.40
N PRO A 193 5.77 -13.04 -26.84
CA PRO A 193 6.15 -11.82 -27.54
C PRO A 193 7.19 -12.10 -28.65
N PRO A 194 7.24 -11.26 -29.70
CA PRO A 194 8.17 -11.43 -30.81
C PRO A 194 9.62 -11.20 -30.41
N THR A 195 10.52 -12.01 -30.97
CA THR A 195 11.95 -11.72 -31.10
C THR A 195 12.14 -10.80 -32.30
N LEU A 196 12.70 -9.62 -32.06
CA LEU A 196 12.86 -8.61 -33.09
C LEU A 196 14.05 -8.93 -34.00
N HIS A 197 14.04 -8.31 -35.19
CA HIS A 197 15.10 -8.40 -36.20
C HIS A 197 15.35 -9.80 -36.78
N TYR A 198 14.45 -10.75 -36.53
CA TYR A 198 14.46 -12.07 -37.17
C TYR A 198 13.70 -12.02 -38.50
N THR A 199 14.42 -12.29 -39.59
CA THR A 199 13.93 -12.29 -40.96
C THR A 199 14.03 -13.67 -41.61
N GLN A 200 15.15 -14.37 -41.39
CA GLN A 200 15.42 -15.68 -41.97
C GLN A 200 16.29 -16.53 -41.01
N PRO A 201 16.10 -17.86 -40.98
CA PRO A 201 16.82 -18.73 -40.05
C PRO A 201 18.33 -18.69 -40.29
N ASN A 202 19.11 -18.74 -39.22
CA ASN A 202 20.55 -18.89 -39.31
C ASN A 202 20.93 -20.23 -39.99
N PRO A 203 21.68 -20.22 -41.11
CA PRO A 203 21.99 -21.43 -41.87
C PRO A 203 22.86 -22.44 -41.10
N ASN A 204 23.52 -22.01 -40.02
CA ASN A 204 24.29 -22.89 -39.14
C ASN A 204 23.41 -23.60 -38.11
N ILE A 205 22.09 -23.41 -38.14
CA ILE A 205 21.12 -24.00 -37.24
C ILE A 205 20.11 -24.83 -38.06
N ASP A 206 20.04 -26.13 -37.81
CA ASP A 206 19.03 -27.00 -38.44
C ASP A 206 17.66 -26.86 -37.76
N PHE A 207 17.02 -25.70 -37.95
CA PHE A 207 15.68 -25.47 -37.42
C PHE A 207 14.67 -26.45 -38.01
N ALA A 208 14.75 -26.76 -39.31
CA ALA A 208 13.79 -27.66 -39.97
C ALA A 208 13.68 -29.04 -39.28
N ASN A 209 14.77 -29.55 -38.71
CA ASN A 209 14.77 -30.80 -37.95
C ASN A 209 14.91 -30.63 -36.44
N SER A 210 14.83 -29.42 -35.89
CA SER A 210 14.85 -29.19 -34.44
C SER A 210 13.43 -29.09 -33.86
N PRO A 211 13.30 -29.24 -32.52
CA PRO A 211 12.07 -28.92 -31.80
C PRO A 211 11.62 -27.45 -31.89
N PHE A 212 12.51 -26.53 -32.30
CA PHE A 212 12.39 -25.10 -32.02
C PHE A 212 12.09 -24.24 -33.25
N TYR A 213 11.17 -23.29 -33.15
CA TYR A 213 11.00 -22.24 -34.16
C TYR A 213 11.20 -20.87 -33.52
N VAL A 214 11.76 -19.90 -34.26
CA VAL A 214 11.94 -18.54 -33.72
C VAL A 214 10.62 -17.78 -33.79
N ASN A 215 10.13 -17.29 -32.65
CA ASN A 215 8.89 -16.52 -32.61
C ASN A 215 9.13 -15.05 -33.01
N ASN A 216 8.60 -14.62 -34.15
CA ASN A 216 8.81 -13.27 -34.71
C ASN A 216 7.54 -12.39 -34.74
N ALA A 217 6.41 -12.90 -34.25
CA ALA A 217 5.16 -12.17 -34.09
C ALA A 217 4.58 -12.41 -32.70
N LEU A 218 3.67 -11.55 -32.22
CA LEU A 218 2.93 -11.85 -30.99
C LEU A 218 2.06 -13.08 -31.25
N GLN A 219 2.27 -14.15 -30.49
CA GLN A 219 1.51 -15.38 -30.61
C GLN A 219 0.68 -15.62 -29.36
N GLN A 220 -0.59 -15.98 -29.56
CA GLN A 220 -1.42 -16.50 -28.50
C GLN A 220 -0.90 -17.89 -28.11
N TRP A 221 -0.77 -18.13 -26.81
CA TRP A 221 -0.30 -19.39 -26.24
C TRP A 221 -1.40 -19.94 -25.36
N ASP A 222 -2.33 -20.70 -25.93
CA ASP A 222 -3.46 -21.24 -25.18
C ASP A 222 -3.02 -22.38 -24.25
N ALA A 223 -3.70 -22.50 -23.11
CA ALA A 223 -3.45 -23.61 -22.18
C ALA A 223 -3.93 -24.92 -22.81
N GLY A 224 -3.04 -25.90 -22.88
CA GLY A 224 -3.35 -27.24 -23.41
C GLY A 224 -3.81 -28.19 -22.30
N HIS A 225 -3.58 -29.49 -22.50
CA HIS A 225 -3.72 -30.49 -21.43
C HIS A 225 -2.64 -30.34 -20.34
N GLU A 226 -1.48 -29.81 -20.70
CA GLU A 226 -0.38 -29.49 -19.80
C GLU A 226 -0.37 -27.99 -19.48
N PRO A 227 0.08 -27.59 -18.27
CA PRO A 227 0.23 -26.19 -17.93
C PRO A 227 1.29 -25.52 -18.81
N ARG A 228 1.16 -24.21 -19.05
CA ARG A 228 2.18 -23.46 -19.80
C ARG A 228 3.51 -23.49 -19.06
N ARG A 229 4.55 -24.00 -19.73
CA ARG A 229 5.91 -24.07 -19.21
C ARG A 229 6.92 -23.39 -20.11
N ALA A 230 7.84 -22.65 -19.50
CA ALA A 230 8.91 -21.95 -20.21
C ALA A 230 10.28 -22.23 -19.60
N GLY A 231 11.31 -22.35 -20.44
CA GLY A 231 12.71 -22.38 -20.03
C GLY A 231 13.37 -21.01 -20.18
N VAL A 232 14.32 -20.68 -19.30
CA VAL A 232 15.10 -19.44 -19.36
C VAL A 232 16.59 -19.75 -19.24
N SER A 233 17.36 -19.41 -20.26
CA SER A 233 18.81 -19.68 -20.34
C SER A 233 19.65 -18.42 -20.18
N ALA A 234 20.75 -18.54 -19.43
CA ALA A 234 21.78 -17.50 -19.36
C ALA A 234 23.18 -18.13 -19.29
N PHE A 235 24.03 -17.80 -20.27
CA PHE A 235 25.37 -18.36 -20.40
C PHE A 235 26.41 -17.25 -20.29
N GLY A 236 27.19 -17.26 -19.21
CA GLY A 236 28.15 -16.20 -18.91
C GLY A 236 29.47 -16.39 -19.67
N ILE A 237 30.11 -15.28 -20.04
CA ILE A 237 31.52 -15.30 -20.47
C ILE A 237 32.35 -15.92 -19.34
N GLY A 238 33.22 -16.88 -19.68
CA GLY A 238 33.92 -17.71 -18.69
C GLY A 238 33.25 -19.06 -18.42
N GLY A 239 32.06 -19.30 -18.98
CA GLY A 239 31.44 -20.63 -19.09
C GLY A 239 30.47 -21.00 -17.98
N THR A 240 30.12 -20.09 -17.06
CA THR A 240 29.10 -20.38 -16.05
C THR A 240 27.72 -20.32 -16.69
N ASN A 241 27.00 -21.44 -16.70
CA ASN A 241 25.68 -21.55 -17.29
C ASN A 241 24.59 -21.63 -16.23
N ALA A 242 23.42 -21.12 -16.55
CA ALA A 242 22.23 -21.25 -15.72
C ALA A 242 21.00 -21.52 -16.59
N HIS A 243 20.12 -22.40 -16.10
CA HIS A 243 18.81 -22.63 -16.68
C HIS A 243 17.72 -22.67 -15.60
N VAL A 244 16.55 -22.12 -15.89
CA VAL A 244 15.38 -22.08 -15.01
C VAL A 244 14.14 -22.56 -15.76
N VAL A 245 13.35 -23.42 -15.12
CA VAL A 245 12.07 -23.90 -15.64
C VAL A 245 10.91 -23.20 -14.90
N LEU A 246 10.04 -22.56 -15.66
CA LEU A 246 8.83 -21.88 -15.21
C LEU A 246 7.57 -22.67 -15.55
N GLU A 247 6.54 -22.53 -14.73
CA GLU A 247 5.19 -23.07 -14.96
C GLU A 247 4.13 -22.01 -14.58
N GLU A 248 2.98 -22.01 -15.25
CA GLU A 248 1.87 -21.13 -14.87
C GLU A 248 1.34 -21.45 -13.46
N PRO A 249 0.91 -20.43 -12.70
CA PRO A 249 0.45 -20.65 -11.34
C PRO A 249 -0.93 -21.34 -11.31
N PRO A 250 -1.27 -22.04 -10.21
CA PRO A 250 -2.60 -22.61 -10.06
C PRO A 250 -3.69 -21.53 -10.10
N THR A 251 -4.85 -21.85 -10.69
CA THR A 251 -5.96 -20.90 -10.77
C THR A 251 -6.46 -20.55 -9.37
N PRO A 252 -6.46 -19.27 -8.99
CA PRO A 252 -6.87 -18.88 -7.65
C PRO A 252 -8.40 -18.91 -7.47
N VAL A 253 -8.95 -19.67 -6.50
CA VAL A 253 -10.39 -19.64 -6.09
C VAL A 253 -10.72 -18.44 -5.17
N ALA A 254 -11.27 -17.34 -5.70
CA ALA A 254 -11.70 -16.20 -4.88
C ALA A 254 -13.15 -16.36 -4.45
N ASP A 255 -13.49 -15.86 -3.27
CA ASP A 255 -14.90 -15.69 -2.88
C ASP A 255 -15.46 -14.45 -3.59
N GLU A 256 -16.68 -14.54 -4.10
CA GLU A 256 -17.39 -13.36 -4.60
C GLU A 256 -17.63 -12.38 -3.44
N SER A 257 -17.44 -11.08 -3.69
CA SER A 257 -17.67 -10.07 -2.66
C SER A 257 -19.16 -9.99 -2.29
N SER A 258 -19.49 -10.17 -1.01
CA SER A 258 -20.85 -10.02 -0.48
C SER A 258 -21.20 -8.59 -0.05
N SER A 259 -20.25 -7.65 -0.11
CA SER A 259 -20.36 -6.33 0.50
C SER A 259 -20.21 -5.21 -0.54
N ALA A 260 -21.22 -4.34 -0.64
CA ALA A 260 -21.18 -3.16 -1.52
C ALA A 260 -20.12 -2.15 -1.08
N TRP A 261 -20.16 -1.63 0.14
CA TRP A 261 -19.24 -0.54 0.54
C TRP A 261 -17.82 -1.00 0.88
N GLN A 262 -16.83 -0.30 0.34
CA GLN A 262 -15.39 -0.49 0.53
C GLN A 262 -14.70 0.80 0.99
N LEU A 263 -13.63 0.66 1.80
CA LEU A 263 -12.77 1.77 2.25
C LEU A 263 -11.40 1.66 1.59
N LEU A 264 -11.12 2.52 0.62
CA LEU A 264 -9.79 2.65 0.02
C LEU A 264 -8.91 3.57 0.87
N VAL A 265 -7.66 3.18 1.10
CA VAL A 265 -6.70 4.00 1.83
C VAL A 265 -5.44 4.27 1.00
N LEU A 266 -4.98 5.52 0.99
CA LEU A 266 -3.73 5.92 0.34
C LEU A 266 -2.86 6.69 1.33
N SER A 267 -1.55 6.51 1.24
CA SER A 267 -0.62 7.34 2.01
C SER A 267 0.69 7.59 1.28
N ALA A 268 1.33 8.71 1.60
CA ALA A 268 2.63 9.08 1.06
C ALA A 268 3.48 9.89 2.05
N LYS A 269 4.77 10.05 1.73
CA LYS A 269 5.72 10.84 2.55
C LYS A 269 5.59 12.35 2.32
N SER A 270 4.90 12.78 1.27
CA SER A 270 4.63 14.19 0.97
C SER A 270 3.20 14.37 0.40
N PRO A 271 2.65 15.61 0.42
CA PRO A 271 1.36 15.90 -0.24
C PRO A 271 1.39 15.63 -1.75
N ALA A 272 2.45 16.02 -2.45
CA ALA A 272 2.57 15.85 -3.90
C ALA A 272 2.63 14.38 -4.32
N ALA A 273 3.32 13.55 -3.54
CA ALA A 273 3.31 12.10 -3.74
C ALA A 273 1.93 11.49 -3.47
N LEU A 274 1.16 11.99 -2.48
CA LEU A 274 -0.21 11.53 -2.22
C LEU A 274 -1.15 11.85 -3.39
N ASP A 275 -1.04 13.04 -3.96
CA ASP A 275 -1.83 13.44 -5.12
C ASP A 275 -1.48 12.61 -6.36
N THR A 276 -0.18 12.38 -6.59
CA THR A 276 0.28 11.51 -7.67
C THR A 276 -0.18 10.07 -7.48
N ALA A 277 -0.13 9.55 -6.26
CA ALA A 277 -0.62 8.20 -5.94
C ALA A 277 -2.12 8.08 -6.20
N THR A 278 -2.88 9.13 -5.86
CA THR A 278 -4.33 9.19 -6.06
C THR A 278 -4.70 9.18 -7.54
N ALA A 279 -4.04 10.03 -8.34
CA ALA A 279 -4.25 10.06 -9.79
C ALA A 279 -3.88 8.72 -10.45
N ARG A 280 -2.74 8.13 -10.07
CA ARG A 280 -2.32 6.81 -10.58
C ARG A 280 -3.29 5.70 -10.22
N LEU A 281 -3.81 5.70 -9.00
CA LEU A 281 -4.81 4.72 -8.60
C LEU A 281 -6.08 4.89 -9.44
N ALA A 282 -6.60 6.12 -9.57
CA ALA A 282 -7.76 6.37 -10.41
C ALA A 282 -7.55 5.91 -11.87
N ASP A 283 -6.40 6.22 -12.48
CA ASP A 283 -6.08 5.76 -13.85
C ASP A 283 -6.00 4.23 -13.94
N HIS A 284 -5.43 3.58 -12.92
CA HIS A 284 -5.37 2.14 -12.86
C HIS A 284 -6.76 1.50 -12.71
N LEU A 285 -7.63 2.05 -11.87
CA LEU A 285 -9.01 1.58 -11.73
C LEU A 285 -9.78 1.69 -13.04
N ALA A 286 -9.53 2.73 -13.84
CA ALA A 286 -10.14 2.92 -15.16
C ALA A 286 -9.64 1.89 -16.18
N GLN A 287 -8.35 1.55 -16.15
CA GLN A 287 -7.70 0.64 -17.09
C GLN A 287 -7.95 -0.84 -16.80
N HIS A 288 -8.36 -1.17 -15.57
CA HIS A 288 -8.53 -2.55 -15.11
C HIS A 288 -9.96 -2.81 -14.60
N PRO A 289 -10.96 -2.87 -15.50
CA PRO A 289 -12.34 -3.09 -15.12
C PRO A 289 -12.61 -4.44 -14.45
N GLU A 290 -11.72 -5.41 -14.65
CA GLU A 290 -11.74 -6.78 -14.12
C GLU A 290 -11.40 -6.88 -12.63
N LEU A 291 -10.82 -5.85 -12.02
CA LEU A 291 -10.42 -5.89 -10.61
C LEU A 291 -11.62 -5.73 -9.67
N ASP A 292 -11.68 -6.60 -8.67
CA ASP A 292 -12.68 -6.51 -7.59
C ASP A 292 -12.35 -5.37 -6.62
N CYS A 293 -13.37 -4.57 -6.27
CA CYS A 293 -13.20 -3.39 -5.42
C CYS A 293 -12.74 -3.75 -3.99
N ALA A 294 -13.17 -4.90 -3.46
CA ALA A 294 -12.78 -5.32 -2.11
C ALA A 294 -11.34 -5.82 -2.07
N ASP A 295 -10.86 -6.50 -3.12
CA ASP A 295 -9.43 -6.85 -3.24
C ASP A 295 -8.54 -5.60 -3.39
N ILE A 296 -9.02 -4.56 -4.10
CA ILE A 296 -8.35 -3.25 -4.16
C ILE A 296 -8.27 -2.63 -2.75
N ALA A 297 -9.39 -2.60 -2.01
CA ALA A 297 -9.44 -2.07 -0.65
C ALA A 297 -8.49 -2.83 0.28
N TYR A 298 -8.58 -4.16 0.30
CA TYR A 298 -7.70 -5.05 1.06
C TYR A 298 -6.23 -4.78 0.75
N THR A 299 -5.86 -4.75 -0.53
CA THR A 299 -4.47 -4.47 -0.96
C THR A 299 -3.99 -3.10 -0.47
N SER A 300 -4.84 -2.08 -0.54
CA SER A 300 -4.49 -0.73 -0.09
C SER A 300 -4.25 -0.67 1.42
N GLN A 301 -4.96 -1.50 2.19
CA GLN A 301 -4.95 -1.53 3.66
C GLN A 301 -3.82 -2.40 4.24
N VAL A 302 -3.67 -3.65 3.76
CA VAL A 302 -2.67 -4.60 4.30
C VAL A 302 -1.40 -4.69 3.45
N GLY A 303 -1.49 -4.35 2.16
CA GLY A 303 -0.41 -4.51 1.20
C GLY A 303 0.46 -3.27 1.00
N ARG A 304 0.24 -2.19 1.75
CA ARG A 304 0.96 -0.91 1.62
C ARG A 304 1.37 -0.37 2.98
N GLN A 305 2.57 0.20 3.03
CA GLN A 305 3.04 0.90 4.23
C GLN A 305 2.24 2.19 4.44
N ALA A 306 1.76 2.41 5.66
CA ALA A 306 1.10 3.66 6.04
C ALA A 306 2.11 4.78 6.34
N PHE A 307 2.04 5.87 5.59
CA PHE A 307 2.82 7.09 5.79
C PHE A 307 2.00 8.21 6.44
N ARG A 308 2.61 9.38 6.65
CA ARG A 308 2.03 10.50 7.40
C ARG A 308 0.93 11.26 6.66
N TYR A 309 1.09 11.48 5.36
CA TYR A 309 0.05 12.11 4.54
C TYR A 309 -0.88 11.02 4.05
N ARG A 310 -2.16 11.10 4.41
CA ARG A 310 -3.13 10.02 4.24
C ARG A 310 -4.37 10.54 3.52
N ARG A 311 -5.02 9.68 2.74
CA ARG A 311 -6.30 9.91 2.07
C ARG A 311 -7.14 8.65 2.14
N ILE A 312 -8.44 8.83 2.36
CA ILE A 312 -9.43 7.77 2.32
C ILE A 312 -10.43 8.04 1.20
N ALA A 313 -11.01 6.99 0.63
CA ALA A 313 -12.20 7.06 -0.21
C ALA A 313 -13.15 5.92 0.18
N VAL A 314 -14.44 6.23 0.36
CA VAL A 314 -15.48 5.22 0.59
C VAL A 314 -16.32 5.10 -0.67
N CYS A 315 -16.45 3.88 -1.21
CA CYS A 315 -17.11 3.64 -2.49
C CYS A 315 -17.87 2.31 -2.53
N GLU A 316 -18.90 2.20 -3.36
CA GLU A 316 -19.72 0.98 -3.53
C GLU A 316 -19.09 -0.04 -4.49
N ASP A 317 -18.32 0.44 -5.45
CA ASP A 317 -17.66 -0.39 -6.43
C ASP A 317 -16.40 0.30 -6.95
N ARG A 318 -15.71 -0.38 -7.87
CA ARG A 318 -14.48 0.10 -8.49
C ARG A 318 -14.71 1.40 -9.26
N ALA A 319 -15.81 1.54 -9.99
CA ALA A 319 -16.10 2.70 -10.83
C ALA A 319 -16.46 3.93 -9.97
N ASP A 320 -17.17 3.72 -8.88
CA ASP A 320 -17.44 4.74 -7.87
C ASP A 320 -16.14 5.19 -7.18
N GLY A 321 -15.26 4.24 -6.82
CA GLY A 321 -13.94 4.52 -6.28
C GLY A 321 -13.07 5.35 -7.22
N GLU A 322 -13.05 5.01 -8.52
CA GLU A 322 -12.39 5.80 -9.55
C GLU A 322 -12.93 7.25 -9.58
N ARG A 323 -14.24 7.40 -9.69
CA ARG A 323 -14.91 8.71 -9.77
C ARG A 323 -14.64 9.56 -8.53
N ALA A 324 -14.70 8.95 -7.34
CA ALA A 324 -14.43 9.62 -6.07
C ALA A 324 -12.97 10.12 -6.03
N LEU A 325 -12.00 9.27 -6.40
CA LEU A 325 -10.58 9.65 -6.41
C LEU A 325 -10.26 10.72 -7.46
N ARG A 326 -10.98 10.77 -8.58
CA ARG A 326 -10.83 11.84 -9.59
C ARG A 326 -11.44 13.16 -9.16
N SER A 327 -12.65 13.13 -8.59
CA SER A 327 -13.37 14.35 -8.21
C SER A 327 -12.84 14.97 -6.91
N LEU A 328 -12.25 14.14 -6.04
CA LEU A 328 -11.85 14.51 -4.68
C LEU A 328 -13.00 15.15 -3.87
N ASP A 329 -14.24 14.73 -4.15
CA ASP A 329 -15.41 15.24 -3.47
C ASP A 329 -15.30 14.98 -1.95
N PRO A 330 -15.34 16.02 -1.09
CA PRO A 330 -15.14 15.89 0.35
C PRO A 330 -16.20 15.02 1.06
N ARG A 331 -17.30 14.67 0.38
CA ARG A 331 -18.31 13.73 0.88
C ARG A 331 -17.82 12.28 0.87
N PHE A 332 -16.97 11.93 -0.09
CA PHE A 332 -16.49 10.56 -0.30
C PHE A 332 -14.99 10.41 -0.05
N VAL A 333 -14.23 11.50 -0.25
CA VAL A 333 -12.78 11.52 -0.11
C VAL A 333 -12.36 12.49 0.99
N VAL A 334 -11.59 12.01 1.95
CA VAL A 334 -11.06 12.85 3.02
C VAL A 334 -9.55 12.68 3.07
N SER A 335 -8.83 13.80 3.15
CA SER A 335 -7.37 13.80 3.33
C SER A 335 -7.02 14.30 4.72
N GLY A 336 -5.95 13.77 5.28
CA GLY A 336 -5.47 14.13 6.61
C GLY A 336 -3.97 13.94 6.73
N ARG A 337 -3.43 14.45 7.83
CA ARG A 337 -2.05 14.24 8.20
C ARG A 337 -2.02 13.57 9.56
N SER A 338 -1.55 12.33 9.60
CA SER A 338 -1.38 11.60 10.86
C SER A 338 -0.51 12.39 11.82
N ALA A 339 -0.92 12.39 13.10
CA ALA A 339 -0.10 12.89 14.19
C ALA A 339 1.20 12.07 14.29
N ALA A 340 2.23 12.66 14.90
CA ALA A 340 3.50 11.98 15.14
C ALA A 340 3.42 10.97 16.31
N MET A 341 2.47 11.18 17.21
CA MET A 341 2.19 10.31 18.36
C MET A 341 0.73 9.85 18.31
N ALA A 342 0.48 8.62 18.76
CA ALA A 342 -0.88 8.11 18.92
C ALA A 342 -1.66 8.98 19.90
N GLN A 343 -2.91 9.30 19.54
CA GLN A 343 -3.81 10.11 20.35
C GLN A 343 -4.75 9.18 21.13
N PRO A 344 -5.01 9.44 22.43
CA PRO A 344 -6.01 8.68 23.18
C PRO A 344 -7.39 8.76 22.52
N VAL A 345 -8.02 7.60 22.38
CA VAL A 345 -9.41 7.47 21.91
C VAL A 345 -10.35 7.43 23.11
N VAL A 346 -11.43 8.20 23.04
CA VAL A 346 -12.46 8.30 24.07
C VAL A 346 -13.78 7.81 23.48
N PHE A 347 -14.36 6.76 24.06
CA PHE A 347 -15.71 6.33 23.68
C PHE A 347 -16.77 7.07 24.51
N MET A 348 -17.78 7.60 23.81
CA MET A 348 -18.89 8.34 24.38
C MET A 348 -20.20 7.59 24.10
N PHE A 349 -20.89 7.15 25.15
CA PHE A 349 -22.11 6.34 25.04
C PHE A 349 -23.34 7.22 25.28
N PRO A 350 -24.24 7.40 24.28
CA PRO A 350 -25.41 8.26 24.44
C PRO A 350 -26.39 7.77 25.51
N GLY A 351 -27.32 8.66 25.87
CA GLY A 351 -28.37 8.37 26.85
C GLY A 351 -29.71 8.05 26.21
N GLY A 352 -30.70 7.73 27.05
CA GLY A 352 -32.08 7.52 26.61
C GLY A 352 -32.62 8.71 25.81
N GLY A 353 -33.29 8.41 24.70
CA GLY A 353 -33.78 9.37 23.72
C GLY A 353 -32.98 9.39 22.41
N ALA A 354 -31.84 8.71 22.34
CA ALA A 354 -31.05 8.56 21.12
C ALA A 354 -31.53 7.41 20.21
N GLN A 355 -32.26 6.44 20.78
CA GLN A 355 -32.73 5.27 20.06
C GLN A 355 -33.76 5.61 18.96
N TYR A 356 -33.76 4.82 17.90
CA TYR A 356 -34.75 4.88 16.84
C TYR A 356 -34.96 3.48 16.23
N PRO A 357 -36.13 3.21 15.63
CA PRO A 357 -36.39 1.93 14.96
C PRO A 357 -35.34 1.64 13.89
N ARG A 358 -34.89 0.38 13.79
CA ARG A 358 -33.90 -0.08 12.79
C ARG A 358 -32.50 0.55 12.88
N MET A 359 -32.13 1.12 14.03
CA MET A 359 -30.75 1.55 14.27
C MET A 359 -29.78 0.37 14.11
N GLY A 360 -28.74 0.53 13.29
CA GLY A 360 -27.73 -0.50 13.05
C GLY A 360 -28.23 -1.73 12.28
N ALA A 361 -29.40 -1.66 11.62
CA ALA A 361 -29.95 -2.81 10.90
C ALA A 361 -29.06 -3.30 9.75
N GLU A 362 -28.42 -2.37 9.02
CA GLU A 362 -27.47 -2.73 7.98
C GLU A 362 -26.22 -3.39 8.56
N LEU A 363 -25.72 -2.90 9.71
CA LEU A 363 -24.58 -3.52 10.40
C LEU A 363 -24.91 -4.92 10.92
N TYR A 364 -26.12 -5.15 11.41
CA TYR A 364 -26.54 -6.51 11.80
C TYR A 364 -26.51 -7.49 10.61
N ALA A 365 -26.90 -7.02 9.42
CA ALA A 365 -26.87 -7.83 8.22
C ALA A 365 -25.44 -8.07 7.69
N THR A 366 -24.54 -7.10 7.83
CA THR A 366 -23.27 -7.06 7.10
C THR A 366 -22.02 -7.25 7.96
N GLU A 367 -22.09 -6.97 9.27
CA GLU A 367 -20.96 -6.98 10.20
C GLU A 367 -21.12 -8.12 11.25
N PRO A 368 -20.36 -9.22 11.11
CA PRO A 368 -20.52 -10.43 11.92
C PRO A 368 -20.31 -10.22 13.42
N VAL A 369 -19.32 -9.42 13.81
CA VAL A 369 -19.04 -9.10 15.22
C VAL A 369 -20.21 -8.34 15.85
N PHE A 370 -20.75 -7.35 15.13
CA PHE A 370 -21.90 -6.58 15.59
C PHE A 370 -23.13 -7.48 15.76
N ARG A 371 -23.42 -8.32 14.75
CA ARG A 371 -24.50 -9.30 14.80
C ARG A 371 -24.37 -10.24 15.99
N ALA A 372 -23.20 -10.84 16.18
CA ALA A 372 -22.96 -11.79 17.27
C ALA A 372 -23.17 -11.18 18.66
N GLU A 373 -22.76 -9.92 18.87
CA GLU A 373 -22.96 -9.24 20.16
C GLU A 373 -24.42 -8.79 20.35
N ILE A 374 -25.14 -8.40 19.29
CA ILE A 374 -26.59 -8.17 19.37
C ILE A 374 -27.34 -9.46 19.71
N ASP A 375 -27.02 -10.57 19.02
CA ASP A 375 -27.59 -11.88 19.30
C ASP A 375 -27.35 -12.28 20.75
N ARG A 376 -26.11 -12.14 21.24
CA ARG A 376 -25.76 -12.42 22.63
C ARG A 376 -26.57 -11.58 23.62
N CYS A 377 -26.70 -10.29 23.38
CA CYS A 377 -27.53 -9.41 24.22
C CYS A 377 -29.00 -9.81 24.19
N ALA A 378 -29.53 -10.16 23.01
CA ALA A 378 -30.91 -10.60 22.85
C ALA A 378 -31.19 -11.89 23.65
N GLU A 379 -30.29 -12.88 23.59
CA GLU A 379 -30.42 -14.13 24.35
C GLU A 379 -30.41 -13.88 25.86
N LEU A 380 -29.51 -13.02 26.36
CA LEU A 380 -29.45 -12.66 27.79
C LEU A 380 -30.66 -11.86 28.26
N LEU A 381 -31.32 -11.12 27.37
CA LEU A 381 -32.52 -10.33 27.69
C LEU A 381 -33.83 -11.13 27.65
N ARG A 382 -33.84 -12.34 27.09
CA ARG A 382 -35.06 -13.18 27.01
C ARG A 382 -35.81 -13.35 28.33
N PRO A 383 -35.17 -13.55 29.49
CA PRO A 383 -35.88 -13.65 30.77
C PRO A 383 -36.49 -12.33 31.26
N HIS A 384 -36.07 -11.20 30.68
CA HIS A 384 -36.38 -9.85 31.17
C HIS A 384 -37.30 -9.06 30.24
N LEU A 385 -37.44 -9.47 28.97
CA LEU A 385 -38.29 -8.83 27.97
C LEU A 385 -39.45 -9.75 27.56
N ALA A 386 -40.60 -9.15 27.26
CA ALA A 386 -41.76 -9.88 26.76
C ALA A 386 -41.58 -10.37 25.31
N ASP A 387 -40.79 -9.62 24.52
CA ASP A 387 -40.53 -9.90 23.11
C ASP A 387 -39.03 -10.05 22.85
N ASP A 388 -38.66 -10.77 21.79
CA ASP A 388 -37.27 -10.86 21.35
C ASP A 388 -36.74 -9.49 20.90
N LEU A 389 -35.55 -9.12 21.39
CA LEU A 389 -34.95 -7.82 21.11
C LEU A 389 -34.74 -7.58 19.60
N ARG A 390 -34.40 -8.62 18.84
CA ARG A 390 -34.14 -8.50 17.40
C ARG A 390 -35.41 -8.20 16.64
N SER A 391 -36.51 -8.82 17.04
CA SER A 391 -37.84 -8.51 16.49
C SER A 391 -38.28 -7.08 16.80
N LEU A 392 -37.79 -6.47 17.89
CA LEU A 392 -38.01 -5.05 18.15
C LEU A 392 -37.11 -4.17 17.27
N LEU A 393 -35.80 -4.44 17.23
CA LEU A 393 -34.82 -3.62 16.50
C LEU A 393 -35.00 -3.67 14.98
N TYR A 394 -35.26 -4.84 14.42
CA TYR A 394 -35.11 -5.10 12.98
C TYR A 394 -36.39 -5.54 12.27
N ALA A 395 -37.55 -5.49 12.94
CA ALA A 395 -38.82 -5.61 12.24
C ALA A 395 -38.99 -4.50 11.18
N ASN A 396 -39.85 -4.75 10.19
CA ASN A 396 -40.23 -3.74 9.21
C ASN A 396 -40.84 -2.55 9.95
N ALA A 397 -40.29 -1.36 9.70
CA ALA A 397 -40.72 -0.14 10.37
C ALA A 397 -42.16 0.20 9.94
N ASP A 398 -43.08 0.10 10.89
CA ASP A 398 -44.45 0.58 10.82
C ASP A 398 -44.76 1.48 12.02
N ASP A 399 -45.91 2.15 12.01
CA ASP A 399 -46.33 3.04 13.11
C ASP A 399 -46.37 2.31 14.47
N ASN A 400 -46.59 1.00 14.47
CA ASN A 400 -46.61 0.18 15.67
C ASN A 400 -45.20 -0.01 16.25
N SER A 401 -44.20 -0.21 15.40
CA SER A 401 -42.79 -0.33 15.78
C SER A 401 -42.28 0.97 16.42
N ALA A 402 -42.64 2.13 15.88
CA ALA A 402 -42.29 3.43 16.46
C ALA A 402 -42.85 3.60 17.89
N LYS A 403 -44.12 3.25 18.11
CA LYS A 403 -44.76 3.30 19.44
C LYS A 403 -44.11 2.34 20.44
N ARG A 404 -43.64 1.17 20.01
CA ARG A 404 -42.90 0.25 20.88
C ARG A 404 -41.58 0.85 21.37
N PHE A 405 -40.91 1.69 20.59
CA PHE A 405 -39.69 2.42 21.00
C PHE A 405 -39.95 3.61 21.93
N GLU A 406 -41.20 4.02 22.13
CA GLU A 406 -41.57 5.00 23.16
C GLU A 406 -41.58 4.39 24.57
N ARG A 407 -41.69 3.05 24.66
CA ARG A 407 -41.72 2.31 25.92
C ARG A 407 -40.30 2.15 26.51
N PRO A 408 -39.99 2.73 27.68
CA PRO A 408 -38.66 2.64 28.27
C PRO A 408 -38.18 1.21 28.52
N ALA A 409 -39.11 0.29 28.86
CA ALA A 409 -38.80 -1.13 29.09
C ALA A 409 -38.22 -1.84 27.85
N LEU A 410 -38.50 -1.33 26.65
CA LEU A 410 -38.03 -1.88 25.38
C LEU A 410 -36.88 -1.04 24.79
N ALA A 411 -37.01 0.29 24.88
CA ALA A 411 -36.08 1.24 24.30
C ALA A 411 -34.68 1.24 24.95
N LEU A 412 -34.61 1.19 26.29
CA LEU A 412 -33.33 1.27 27.00
C LEU A 412 -32.46 0.02 26.78
N PRO A 413 -32.99 -1.22 26.87
CA PRO A 413 -32.21 -2.41 26.55
C PRO A 413 -31.75 -2.45 25.09
N ALA A 414 -32.58 -1.98 24.15
CA ALA A 414 -32.21 -1.86 22.75
C ALA A 414 -31.06 -0.87 22.52
N LEU A 415 -31.10 0.27 23.19
CA LEU A 415 -30.02 1.26 23.12
C LEU A 415 -28.72 0.69 23.70
N PHE A 416 -28.77 0.09 24.90
CA PHE A 416 -27.61 -0.54 25.54
C PHE A 416 -26.99 -1.61 24.63
N ALA A 417 -27.80 -2.52 24.08
CA ALA A 417 -27.31 -3.61 23.23
C ALA A 417 -26.61 -3.09 21.98
N THR A 418 -27.17 -2.06 21.34
CA THR A 418 -26.57 -1.41 20.16
C THR A 418 -25.26 -0.70 20.50
N GLU A 419 -25.22 0.08 21.58
CA GLU A 419 -24.00 0.77 22.03
C GLU A 419 -22.88 -0.22 22.38
N TYR A 420 -23.22 -1.28 23.11
CA TYR A 420 -22.29 -2.34 23.47
C TYR A 420 -21.77 -3.08 22.23
N ALA A 421 -22.65 -3.47 21.30
CA ALA A 421 -22.25 -4.15 20.06
C ALA A 421 -21.35 -3.26 19.17
N LEU A 422 -21.63 -1.95 19.08
CA LEU A 422 -20.76 -1.00 18.37
C LEU A 422 -19.38 -0.88 19.03
N ALA A 423 -19.32 -0.80 20.36
CA ALA A 423 -18.04 -0.74 21.06
C ALA A 423 -17.20 -1.99 20.77
N ARG A 424 -17.83 -3.17 20.83
CA ARG A 424 -17.16 -4.44 20.55
C ARG A 424 -16.71 -4.54 19.09
N LEU A 425 -17.48 -4.00 18.14
CA LEU A 425 -17.06 -3.89 16.75
C LEU A 425 -15.82 -3.00 16.58
N TRP A 426 -15.82 -1.80 17.17
CA TRP A 426 -14.65 -0.91 17.15
C TRP A 426 -13.41 -1.56 17.74
N MET A 427 -13.56 -2.19 18.90
CA MET A 427 -12.47 -2.91 19.57
C MET A 427 -11.96 -4.09 18.74
N ALA A 428 -12.84 -4.79 18.02
CA ALA A 428 -12.45 -5.86 17.10
C ALA A 428 -11.64 -5.34 15.90
N TRP A 429 -11.93 -4.13 15.41
CA TRP A 429 -11.10 -3.45 14.40
C TRP A 429 -9.83 -2.79 14.97
N GLY A 430 -9.47 -3.08 16.22
CA GLY A 430 -8.27 -2.55 16.87
C GLY A 430 -8.43 -1.17 17.51
N VAL A 431 -9.59 -0.52 17.41
CA VAL A 431 -9.85 0.79 18.03
C VAL A 431 -10.19 0.59 19.51
N GLN A 432 -9.17 0.68 20.37
CA GLN A 432 -9.32 0.53 21.81
C GLN A 432 -9.58 1.88 22.51
N PRO A 433 -10.57 1.98 23.43
CA PRO A 433 -10.75 3.19 24.21
C PRO A 433 -9.66 3.33 25.29
N ASN A 434 -9.04 4.50 25.37
CA ASN A 434 -8.17 4.90 26.48
C ASN A 434 -8.97 5.46 27.66
N ALA A 435 -10.16 6.01 27.39
CA ALA A 435 -11.12 6.45 28.38
C ALA A 435 -12.55 6.30 27.83
N MET A 436 -13.54 6.27 28.72
CA MET A 436 -14.94 6.20 28.35
C MET A 436 -15.78 7.19 29.14
N ILE A 437 -16.92 7.57 28.58
CA ILE A 437 -17.96 8.32 29.25
C ILE A 437 -19.30 7.87 28.71
N GLY A 438 -20.30 7.77 29.57
CA GLY A 438 -21.68 7.59 29.15
C GLY A 438 -22.55 8.73 29.61
N HIS A 439 -23.68 8.96 28.94
CA HIS A 439 -24.70 9.90 29.41
C HIS A 439 -25.88 9.12 29.98
N SER A 440 -26.08 9.18 31.29
CA SER A 440 -27.11 8.43 32.01
C SER A 440 -27.09 6.93 31.68
N LEU A 441 -27.94 6.47 30.76
CA LEU A 441 -27.96 5.07 30.33
C LEU A 441 -26.59 4.60 29.83
N GLY A 442 -25.91 5.41 29.04
CA GLY A 442 -24.61 5.04 28.47
C GLY A 442 -23.54 4.77 29.53
N GLU A 443 -23.69 5.25 30.77
CA GLU A 443 -22.72 4.95 31.83
C GLU A 443 -22.76 3.46 32.20
N TYR A 444 -23.92 2.80 32.10
CA TYR A 444 -24.00 1.35 32.28
C TYR A 444 -23.20 0.60 31.21
N VAL A 445 -23.15 1.11 29.97
CA VAL A 445 -22.33 0.53 28.89
C VAL A 445 -20.85 0.71 29.19
N ALA A 446 -20.44 1.93 29.57
CA ALA A 446 -19.06 2.22 29.95
C ALA A 446 -18.59 1.36 31.13
N ALA A 447 -19.42 1.23 32.18
CA ALA A 447 -19.14 0.41 33.35
C ALA A 447 -19.13 -1.09 33.04
N CYS A 448 -19.99 -1.56 32.12
CA CYS A 448 -19.97 -2.94 31.66
C CYS A 448 -18.69 -3.26 30.89
N LEU A 449 -18.26 -2.40 29.97
CA LEU A 449 -17.02 -2.56 29.22
C LEU A 449 -15.78 -2.45 30.12
N ALA A 450 -15.83 -1.59 31.14
CA ALA A 450 -14.81 -1.49 32.17
C ALA A 450 -14.81 -2.68 33.16
N GLY A 451 -15.77 -3.61 33.06
CA GLY A 451 -15.85 -4.80 33.92
C GLY A 451 -16.50 -4.59 35.29
N VAL A 452 -17.02 -3.38 35.59
CA VAL A 452 -17.73 -3.11 36.85
C VAL A 452 -19.02 -3.91 36.94
N LEU A 453 -19.74 -4.01 35.82
CA LEU A 453 -20.93 -4.81 35.65
C LEU A 453 -20.64 -5.94 34.66
N ARG A 454 -21.10 -7.16 34.97
CA ARG A 454 -21.14 -8.22 33.94
C ARG A 454 -22.23 -7.87 32.93
N LEU A 455 -22.05 -8.29 31.67
CA LEU A 455 -23.01 -8.01 30.61
C LEU A 455 -24.45 -8.44 30.96
N GLU A 456 -24.61 -9.64 31.49
CA GLU A 456 -25.91 -10.18 31.92
C GLU A 456 -26.56 -9.29 32.99
N ASP A 457 -25.81 -8.87 34.00
CA ASP A 457 -26.32 -8.02 35.08
C ASP A 457 -26.68 -6.62 34.56
N ALA A 458 -25.86 -6.05 33.67
CA ALA A 458 -26.11 -4.73 33.08
C ALA A 458 -27.38 -4.74 32.21
N LEU A 459 -27.59 -5.78 31.41
CA LEU A 459 -28.81 -5.95 30.60
C LEU A 459 -30.05 -6.11 31.48
N ALA A 460 -29.98 -6.97 32.50
CA ALA A 460 -31.05 -7.15 33.47
C ALA A 460 -31.39 -5.84 34.22
N LEU A 461 -30.36 -5.09 34.62
CA LEU A 461 -30.50 -3.79 35.28
C LEU A 461 -31.20 -2.76 34.40
N VAL A 462 -30.80 -2.67 33.13
CA VAL A 462 -31.38 -1.72 32.17
C VAL A 462 -32.82 -2.10 31.83
N ALA A 463 -33.13 -3.39 31.69
CA ALA A 463 -34.50 -3.87 31.51
C ALA A 463 -35.37 -3.54 32.72
N LEU A 464 -34.89 -3.81 33.94
CA LEU A 464 -35.58 -3.45 35.18
C LEU A 464 -35.81 -1.94 35.27
N ARG A 465 -34.79 -1.11 34.98
CA ARG A 465 -34.90 0.35 34.98
C ARG A 465 -36.04 0.81 34.07
N GLY A 466 -36.12 0.27 32.85
CA GLY A 466 -37.19 0.61 31.92
C GLY A 466 -38.58 0.17 32.42
N GLN A 467 -38.71 -1.01 33.01
CA GLN A 467 -39.96 -1.49 33.61
C GLN A 467 -40.42 -0.63 34.79
N LEU A 468 -39.48 -0.20 35.66
CA LEU A 468 -39.78 0.69 36.78
C LEU A 468 -40.20 2.08 36.31
N PHE A 469 -39.60 2.58 35.23
CA PHE A 469 -39.99 3.85 34.63
C PHE A 469 -41.44 3.86 34.12
N GLU A 470 -41.94 2.72 33.62
CA GLU A 470 -43.34 2.60 33.19
C GLU A 470 -44.35 2.63 34.36
N GLN A 471 -43.90 2.49 35.61
CA GLN A 471 -44.75 2.58 36.81
C GLN A 471 -44.85 4.01 37.36
N LEU A 472 -44.00 4.92 36.88
CA LEU A 472 -43.99 6.30 37.35
C LEU A 472 -45.10 7.13 36.69
N PRO A 473 -45.60 8.18 37.36
CA PRO A 473 -46.44 9.19 36.72
C PRO A 473 -45.71 9.82 35.53
N VAL A 474 -46.47 10.18 34.49
CA VAL A 474 -45.94 10.88 33.32
C VAL A 474 -45.27 12.18 33.75
N GLY A 475 -43.99 12.32 33.40
CA GLY A 475 -43.19 13.52 33.65
C GLY A 475 -42.64 14.12 32.37
N GLY A 476 -42.11 15.34 32.48
CA GLY A 476 -41.49 16.06 31.37
C GLY A 476 -40.01 16.32 31.61
N MET A 477 -39.25 16.43 30.52
CA MET A 477 -37.87 16.91 30.51
C MET A 477 -37.69 18.00 29.46
N LEU A 478 -36.99 19.07 29.81
CA LEU A 478 -36.77 20.24 28.96
C LEU A 478 -35.29 20.60 28.93
N SER A 479 -34.70 20.63 27.73
CA SER A 479 -33.37 21.20 27.50
C SER A 479 -33.48 22.71 27.43
N VAL A 480 -32.67 23.40 28.24
CA VAL A 480 -32.71 24.86 28.40
C VAL A 480 -31.31 25.47 28.23
N PRO A 481 -31.21 26.61 27.50
CA PRO A 481 -29.94 27.29 27.27
C PRO A 481 -29.58 28.20 28.45
N LEU A 482 -29.44 27.62 29.65
CA LEU A 482 -29.13 28.32 30.89
C LEU A 482 -28.00 27.63 31.64
N SER A 483 -27.24 28.39 32.43
CA SER A 483 -26.31 27.84 33.40
C SER A 483 -27.01 27.17 34.57
N GLU A 484 -26.30 26.30 35.29
CA GLU A 484 -26.80 25.67 36.51
C GLU A 484 -27.26 26.71 37.54
N ALA A 485 -26.49 27.78 37.73
CA ALA A 485 -26.78 28.82 38.70
C ALA A 485 -28.05 29.62 38.37
N GLU A 486 -28.28 29.92 37.08
CA GLU A 486 -29.48 30.60 36.61
C GLU A 486 -30.70 29.69 36.73
N LEU A 487 -30.58 28.44 36.25
CA LEU A 487 -31.67 27.48 36.30
C LEU A 487 -32.11 27.20 37.74
N ARG A 488 -31.18 27.07 38.69
CA ARG A 488 -31.49 26.86 40.12
C ARG A 488 -32.41 27.93 40.72
N ARG A 489 -32.40 29.16 40.20
CA ARG A 489 -33.27 30.26 40.67
C ARG A 489 -34.72 30.14 40.17
N LEU A 490 -34.94 29.31 39.15
CA LEU A 490 -36.24 29.11 38.50
C LEU A 490 -36.90 27.78 38.90
N LEU A 491 -36.21 26.93 39.67
CA LEU A 491 -36.74 25.63 40.07
C LEU A 491 -37.75 25.75 41.21
N THR A 492 -38.84 25.00 41.08
CA THR A 492 -39.75 24.68 42.16
C THR A 492 -39.23 23.49 42.97
N PRO A 493 -39.81 23.20 44.14
CA PRO A 493 -39.51 21.98 44.89
C PRO A 493 -39.83 20.67 44.16
N GLN A 494 -40.62 20.67 43.09
CA GLN A 494 -40.96 19.45 42.36
C GLN A 494 -40.06 19.21 41.13
N MET A 495 -39.36 20.24 40.68
CA MET A 495 -38.39 20.12 39.60
C MET A 495 -36.99 19.75 40.12
N SER A 496 -36.19 19.15 39.24
CA SER A 496 -34.77 18.86 39.47
C SER A 496 -33.97 19.15 38.21
N ILE A 497 -32.71 19.53 38.36
CA ILE A 497 -31.77 19.56 37.22
C ILE A 497 -31.39 18.11 36.94
N ALA A 498 -31.80 17.59 35.79
CA ALA A 498 -31.52 16.23 35.39
C ALA A 498 -30.10 16.07 34.84
N ALA A 499 -29.63 17.05 34.06
CA ALA A 499 -28.29 17.03 33.49
C ALA A 499 -27.72 18.44 33.34
N ILE A 500 -26.41 18.56 33.53
CA ILE A 500 -25.61 19.74 33.19
C ILE A 500 -24.70 19.30 32.04
N ASN A 501 -25.12 19.61 30.81
CA ASN A 501 -24.44 19.17 29.60
C ASN A 501 -23.33 20.12 29.17
N GLY A 502 -23.33 21.36 29.67
CA GLY A 502 -22.30 22.37 29.45
C GLY A 502 -22.60 23.66 30.21
N PRO A 503 -21.74 24.69 30.10
CA PRO A 503 -21.85 25.93 30.89
C PRO A 503 -23.17 26.68 30.74
N GLN A 504 -23.80 26.57 29.56
CA GLN A 504 -25.05 27.24 29.20
C GLN A 504 -26.05 26.23 28.60
N GLN A 505 -25.97 24.97 29.02
CA GLN A 505 -26.86 23.92 28.51
C GLN A 505 -27.20 22.93 29.62
N CYS A 506 -28.40 23.06 30.17
CA CYS A 506 -28.92 22.20 31.22
C CYS A 506 -30.21 21.48 30.76
N VAL A 507 -30.56 20.41 31.46
CA VAL A 507 -31.85 19.73 31.32
C VAL A 507 -32.56 19.75 32.65
N VAL A 508 -33.80 20.22 32.67
CA VAL A 508 -34.70 20.20 33.84
C VAL A 508 -35.73 19.10 33.67
N ALA A 509 -36.06 18.41 34.76
CA ALA A 509 -37.04 17.33 34.81
C ALA A 509 -38.01 17.52 35.97
N GLY A 510 -39.29 17.20 35.75
CA GLY A 510 -40.35 17.33 36.75
C GLY A 510 -41.75 17.06 36.19
N PRO A 511 -42.80 17.44 36.92
CA PRO A 511 -44.19 17.32 36.47
C PRO A 511 -44.43 18.05 35.14
N THR A 512 -45.25 17.45 34.27
CA THR A 512 -45.47 17.93 32.89
C THR A 512 -45.99 19.37 32.82
N ASP A 513 -46.86 19.74 33.75
CA ASP A 513 -47.45 21.07 33.90
C ASP A 513 -46.42 22.11 34.35
N GLU A 514 -45.60 21.78 35.34
CA GLU A 514 -44.51 22.67 35.80
C GLU A 514 -43.45 22.88 34.73
N ILE A 515 -43.08 21.83 34.00
CA ILE A 515 -42.18 21.91 32.84
C ILE A 515 -42.79 22.80 31.74
N GLY A 516 -44.11 22.70 31.51
CA GLY A 516 -44.82 23.60 30.58
C GLY A 516 -44.84 25.05 31.01
N ALA A 517 -45.05 25.32 32.30
CA ALA A 517 -44.97 26.67 32.83
C ALA A 517 -43.57 27.27 32.67
N LEU A 518 -42.51 26.49 32.94
CA LEU A 518 -41.12 26.93 32.77
C LEU A 518 -40.78 27.15 31.28
N GLU A 519 -41.19 26.26 30.39
CA GLU A 519 -41.01 26.43 28.94
C GLU A 519 -41.67 27.73 28.44
N ALA A 520 -42.92 27.99 28.86
CA ALA A 520 -43.63 29.22 28.49
C ALA A 520 -42.93 30.48 29.02
N LEU A 521 -42.44 30.43 30.27
CA LEU A 521 -41.68 31.52 30.88
C LEU A 521 -40.40 31.83 30.09
N LEU A 522 -39.62 30.80 29.77
CA LEU A 522 -38.35 30.96 29.05
C LEU A 522 -38.58 31.39 27.60
N THR A 523 -39.62 30.88 26.96
CA THR A 523 -40.02 31.31 25.61
C THR A 523 -40.43 32.78 25.60
N ALA A 524 -41.15 33.25 26.63
CA ALA A 524 -41.49 34.67 26.78
C ALA A 524 -40.26 35.57 26.99
N GLN A 525 -39.16 35.02 27.48
CA GLN A 525 -37.86 35.69 27.61
C GLN A 525 -36.99 35.57 26.34
N GLY A 526 -37.52 34.98 25.26
CA GLY A 526 -36.82 34.79 23.99
C GLY A 526 -35.83 33.62 23.95
N LEU A 527 -35.86 32.73 24.96
CA LEU A 527 -34.97 31.57 25.03
C LEU A 527 -35.59 30.37 24.31
N SER A 528 -34.84 29.77 23.39
CA SER A 528 -35.26 28.57 22.67
C SER A 528 -35.00 27.33 23.52
N CYS A 529 -36.08 26.71 24.01
CA CYS A 529 -36.05 25.48 24.77
C CYS A 529 -36.47 24.29 23.88
N ARG A 530 -36.04 23.08 24.24
CA ARG A 530 -36.41 21.85 23.52
C ARG A 530 -36.91 20.79 24.49
N ARG A 531 -38.17 20.37 24.35
CA ARG A 531 -38.68 19.18 25.04
C ARG A 531 -37.97 17.93 24.56
N LEU A 532 -37.59 17.07 25.50
CA LEU A 532 -37.03 15.77 25.18
C LEU A 532 -38.17 14.75 24.99
N PRO A 533 -38.11 13.89 23.95
CA PRO A 533 -39.17 12.93 23.64
C PRO A 533 -39.10 11.71 24.59
N ILE A 534 -39.28 11.96 25.89
CA ILE A 534 -39.33 10.94 26.93
C ILE A 534 -40.43 11.29 27.93
N ALA A 535 -41.34 10.35 28.18
CA ALA A 535 -42.50 10.53 29.06
C ALA A 535 -42.17 10.30 30.55
N VAL A 536 -40.89 10.42 30.92
CA VAL A 536 -40.35 10.15 32.26
C VAL A 536 -39.43 11.29 32.66
N ALA A 537 -39.64 11.84 33.85
CA ALA A 537 -38.75 12.83 34.44
C ALA A 537 -37.56 12.16 35.14
N ALA A 538 -36.64 11.59 34.36
CA ALA A 538 -35.43 10.93 34.89
C ALA A 538 -34.51 11.92 35.63
N HIS A 539 -33.71 11.41 36.58
CA HIS A 539 -32.79 12.23 37.39
C HIS A 539 -33.51 13.33 38.19
N SER A 540 -34.71 13.04 38.69
CA SER A 540 -35.54 13.97 39.44
C SER A 540 -36.20 13.33 40.66
N ARG A 541 -36.87 14.14 41.49
CA ARG A 541 -37.69 13.64 42.60
C ARG A 541 -38.74 12.61 42.16
N MET A 542 -39.21 12.67 40.91
CA MET A 542 -40.21 11.75 40.41
C MET A 542 -39.74 10.29 40.33
N VAL A 543 -38.42 10.02 40.36
CA VAL A 543 -37.92 8.63 40.40
C VAL A 543 -37.84 8.05 41.82
N GLU A 544 -38.04 8.85 42.87
CA GLU A 544 -37.93 8.39 44.27
C GLU A 544 -38.81 7.16 44.61
N PRO A 545 -40.06 7.03 44.10
CA PRO A 545 -40.91 5.87 44.40
C PRO A 545 -40.31 4.52 43.99
N ILE A 546 -39.45 4.48 42.97
CA ILE A 546 -38.87 3.24 42.43
C ILE A 546 -37.47 2.92 42.97
N LEU A 547 -36.83 3.86 43.69
CA LEU A 547 -35.43 3.70 44.12
C LEU A 547 -35.21 2.50 45.04
N ARG A 548 -36.17 2.19 45.91
CA ARG A 548 -36.06 1.05 46.83
C ARG A 548 -36.01 -0.29 46.07
N GLN A 549 -36.83 -0.43 45.02
CA GLN A 549 -36.85 -1.64 44.22
C GLN A 549 -35.59 -1.76 43.37
N PHE A 550 -35.11 -0.63 42.82
CA PHE A 550 -33.85 -0.56 42.09
C PHE A 550 -32.64 -0.92 42.97
N GLU A 551 -32.59 -0.40 44.20
CA GLU A 551 -31.53 -0.71 45.17
C GLU A 551 -31.52 -2.19 45.56
N ALA A 552 -32.71 -2.78 45.78
CA ALA A 552 -32.83 -4.19 46.13
C ALA A 552 -32.19 -5.08 45.05
N PHE A 553 -32.38 -4.75 43.77
CA PHE A 553 -31.71 -5.44 42.67
C PHE A 553 -30.20 -5.18 42.65
N MET A 554 -29.76 -3.93 42.80
CA MET A 554 -28.32 -3.61 42.80
C MET A 554 -27.54 -4.34 43.89
N ARG A 555 -28.17 -4.65 45.03
CA ARG A 555 -27.55 -5.45 46.11
C ARG A 555 -27.32 -6.92 45.74
N THR A 556 -27.99 -7.44 44.71
CA THR A 556 -27.78 -8.81 44.21
C THR A 556 -26.71 -8.87 43.12
N VAL A 557 -26.28 -7.74 42.58
CA VAL A 557 -25.31 -7.67 41.47
C VAL A 557 -23.88 -7.68 42.02
N PRO A 558 -23.01 -8.60 41.57
CA PRO A 558 -21.60 -8.60 41.95
C PRO A 558 -20.83 -7.50 41.20
N LEU A 559 -20.62 -6.36 41.85
CA LEU A 559 -19.86 -5.23 41.29
C LEU A 559 -18.34 -5.43 41.46
N GLN A 560 -17.57 -5.12 40.42
CA GLN A 560 -16.10 -5.23 40.43
C GLN A 560 -15.40 -3.89 40.20
N PRO A 561 -14.15 -3.72 40.65
CA PRO A 561 -13.34 -2.55 40.29
C PRO A 561 -13.15 -2.43 38.77
N PRO A 562 -13.20 -1.22 38.19
CA PRO A 562 -13.02 -1.03 36.76
C PRO A 562 -11.60 -1.38 36.31
N THR A 563 -11.49 -2.10 35.19
CA THR A 563 -10.23 -2.41 34.48
C THR A 563 -9.89 -1.38 33.41
N MET A 564 -10.88 -0.60 32.97
CA MET A 564 -10.73 0.53 32.04
C MET A 564 -11.27 1.81 32.68
N ARG A 565 -10.64 2.95 32.36
CA ARG A 565 -11.04 4.23 32.95
C ARG A 565 -12.32 4.76 32.31
N TYR A 566 -13.27 5.19 33.13
CA TYR A 566 -14.44 5.94 32.67
C TYR A 566 -14.82 7.06 33.64
N LEU A 567 -15.65 8.00 33.18
CA LEU A 567 -16.11 9.15 33.97
C LEU A 567 -17.48 8.86 34.61
N SER A 568 -17.62 9.21 35.88
CA SER A 568 -18.86 9.12 36.65
C SER A 568 -19.79 10.30 36.33
N ASN A 569 -21.05 10.02 36.03
CA ASN A 569 -22.07 11.06 35.84
C ASN A 569 -22.44 11.75 37.15
N VAL A 570 -22.24 11.08 38.28
CA VAL A 570 -22.62 11.60 39.61
C VAL A 570 -21.60 12.62 40.10
N THR A 571 -20.30 12.30 39.99
CA THR A 571 -19.22 13.17 40.47
C THR A 571 -18.74 14.16 39.41
N GLY A 572 -18.87 13.82 38.13
CA GLY A 572 -18.30 14.59 37.02
C GLY A 572 -16.79 14.41 36.88
N ASP A 573 -16.21 13.40 37.52
CA ASP A 573 -14.78 13.06 37.50
C ASP A 573 -14.59 11.55 37.29
N TRP A 574 -13.35 11.08 37.27
CA TRP A 574 -13.01 9.66 37.09
C TRP A 574 -13.77 8.78 38.08
N ALA A 575 -14.29 7.67 37.58
CA ALA A 575 -14.97 6.68 38.39
C ALA A 575 -14.00 6.07 39.43
N GLU A 576 -14.21 6.40 40.70
CA GLU A 576 -13.42 5.85 41.81
C GLU A 576 -13.85 4.41 42.09
N PRO A 577 -12.93 3.42 42.08
CA PRO A 577 -13.27 2.01 42.27
C PRO A 577 -14.08 1.73 43.53
N ALA A 578 -13.77 2.40 44.64
CA ALA A 578 -14.46 2.24 45.92
C ALA A 578 -15.89 2.82 45.92
N GLU A 579 -16.19 3.76 45.01
CA GLU A 579 -17.53 4.35 44.88
C GLU A 579 -18.41 3.51 43.96
N VAL A 580 -17.93 3.21 42.74
CA VAL A 580 -18.74 2.54 41.71
C VAL A 580 -19.02 1.06 41.98
N THR A 581 -18.28 0.46 42.93
CA THR A 581 -18.53 -0.90 43.44
C THR A 581 -19.59 -0.95 44.54
N ARG A 582 -20.22 0.18 44.87
CA ARG A 582 -21.28 0.24 45.88
C ARG A 582 -22.66 0.31 45.23
N PRO A 583 -23.65 -0.50 45.68
CA PRO A 583 -25.02 -0.41 45.18
C PRO A 583 -25.65 0.99 45.30
N ASP A 584 -25.32 1.75 46.36
CA ASP A 584 -25.87 3.09 46.56
C ASP A 584 -25.40 4.12 45.53
N TYR A 585 -24.22 3.93 44.93
CA TYR A 585 -23.77 4.75 43.81
C TYR A 585 -24.75 4.69 42.64
N TRP A 586 -25.23 3.49 42.30
CA TRP A 586 -26.12 3.29 41.17
C TRP A 586 -27.55 3.81 41.43
N VAL A 587 -27.97 3.82 42.70
CA VAL A 587 -29.22 4.48 43.13
C VAL A 587 -29.10 5.99 42.99
N ARG A 588 -27.97 6.56 43.44
CA ARG A 588 -27.64 7.98 43.26
C ARG A 588 -27.56 8.33 41.78
N HIS A 589 -26.90 7.51 40.95
CA HIS A 589 -26.83 7.67 39.50
C HIS A 589 -28.22 7.81 38.86
N LEU A 590 -29.21 7.02 39.29
CA LEU A 590 -30.57 7.12 38.78
C LEU A 590 -31.30 8.42 39.17
N ARG A 591 -30.96 8.98 40.34
CA ARG A 591 -31.69 10.08 40.99
C ARG A 591 -31.02 11.45 40.84
N GLU A 592 -29.71 11.52 40.92
CA GLU A 592 -28.90 12.74 40.94
C GLU A 592 -28.64 13.28 39.53
N THR A 593 -28.22 14.54 39.48
CA THR A 593 -27.92 15.27 38.25
C THR A 593 -26.72 14.66 37.50
N VAL A 594 -26.87 14.42 36.20
CA VAL A 594 -25.77 14.01 35.31
C VAL A 594 -24.81 15.17 35.05
N ARG A 595 -23.57 15.06 35.51
CA ARG A 595 -22.49 16.06 35.35
C ARG A 595 -21.67 15.85 34.06
N PHE A 596 -22.36 15.76 32.92
CA PHE A 596 -21.73 15.45 31.63
C PHE A 596 -20.74 16.53 31.18
N GLY A 597 -21.10 17.82 31.30
CA GLY A 597 -20.23 18.93 30.86
C GLY A 597 -18.89 18.95 31.59
N GLN A 598 -18.92 18.79 32.92
CA GLN A 598 -17.73 18.66 33.75
C GLN A 598 -16.87 17.45 33.35
N SER A 599 -17.50 16.32 33.06
CA SER A 599 -16.80 15.11 32.64
C SER A 599 -16.08 15.28 31.29
N ILE A 600 -16.71 15.99 30.34
CA ILE A 600 -16.08 16.32 29.06
C ILE A 600 -14.92 17.31 29.27
N ASP A 601 -15.06 18.31 30.14
CA ASP A 601 -13.95 19.21 30.47
C ASP A 601 -12.74 18.44 31.00
N THR A 602 -12.95 17.44 31.86
CA THR A 602 -11.88 16.53 32.31
C THR A 602 -11.24 15.75 31.16
N LEU A 603 -12.04 15.22 30.24
CA LEU A 603 -11.52 14.48 29.07
C LEU A 603 -10.77 15.38 28.07
N LEU A 604 -11.18 16.65 27.92
CA LEU A 604 -10.51 17.64 27.09
C LEU A 604 -9.14 18.06 27.65
N GLN A 605 -8.79 17.66 28.88
CA GLN A 605 -7.43 17.83 29.42
C GLN A 605 -6.45 16.76 28.89
N LEU A 606 -6.92 15.64 28.33
CA LEU A 606 -6.09 14.58 27.73
C LEU A 606 -5.45 14.98 26.38
N ARG A 607 -5.39 16.28 26.06
CA ARG A 607 -5.11 16.81 24.73
C ARG A 607 -3.74 16.36 24.18
N PRO A 608 -3.67 15.96 22.89
CA PRO A 608 -4.80 15.79 21.95
C PRO A 608 -5.54 14.45 22.17
N ALA A 609 -6.87 14.45 22.11
CA ALA A 609 -7.71 13.26 22.23
C ALA A 609 -8.73 13.18 21.10
N ILE A 610 -9.13 11.96 20.74
CA ILE A 610 -10.14 11.66 19.71
C ILE A 610 -11.40 11.16 20.40
N PHE A 611 -12.54 11.74 20.08
CA PHE A 611 -13.83 11.37 20.66
C PHE A 611 -14.68 10.60 19.65
N VAL A 612 -15.22 9.46 20.06
CA VAL A 612 -16.09 8.62 19.24
C VAL A 612 -17.41 8.41 19.99
N GLU A 613 -18.52 8.91 19.44
CA GLU A 613 -19.86 8.61 19.92
C GLU A 613 -20.24 7.20 19.47
N VAL A 614 -20.29 6.28 20.42
CA VAL A 614 -20.52 4.84 20.24
C VAL A 614 -21.99 4.53 20.52
N GLY A 615 -22.84 4.94 19.58
CA GLY A 615 -24.28 4.78 19.68
C GLY A 615 -25.00 5.49 18.53
N PRO A 616 -26.35 5.46 18.52
CA PRO A 616 -27.15 6.18 17.55
C PRO A 616 -27.07 7.71 17.76
N GLY A 617 -26.97 8.46 16.67
CA GLY A 617 -27.08 9.92 16.67
C GLY A 617 -25.76 10.70 16.75
N GLN A 618 -25.86 11.95 17.16
CA GLN A 618 -24.75 12.91 17.19
C GLN A 618 -24.83 13.88 18.39
N THR A 619 -25.59 13.50 19.42
CA THR A 619 -25.92 14.39 20.53
C THR A 619 -24.68 14.65 21.36
N LEU A 620 -23.95 13.61 21.75
CA LEU A 620 -22.75 13.76 22.57
C LEU A 620 -21.63 14.45 21.80
N SER A 621 -21.53 14.19 20.50
CA SER A 621 -20.63 14.88 19.58
C SER A 621 -20.92 16.38 19.53
N THR A 622 -22.20 16.76 19.47
CA THR A 622 -22.62 18.17 19.50
C THR A 622 -22.29 18.82 20.85
N LEU A 623 -22.64 18.16 21.96
CA LEU A 623 -22.36 18.68 23.30
C LEU A 623 -20.86 18.82 23.58
N THR A 624 -20.05 17.90 23.08
CA THR A 624 -18.58 17.97 23.21
C THR A 624 -18.02 19.19 22.48
N ARG A 625 -18.49 19.48 21.26
CA ARG A 625 -18.06 20.66 20.48
C ARG A 625 -18.49 21.99 21.10
N LEU A 626 -19.53 21.98 21.94
CA LEU A 626 -20.01 23.17 22.65
C LEU A 626 -19.21 23.49 23.92
N GLN A 627 -18.31 22.60 24.36
CA GLN A 627 -17.50 22.89 25.55
C GLN A 627 -16.46 23.99 25.29
N PRO A 628 -16.19 24.87 26.27
CA PRO A 628 -15.18 25.91 26.13
C PRO A 628 -13.77 25.38 25.85
N GLY A 629 -13.45 24.18 26.35
CA GLY A 629 -12.14 23.55 26.15
C GLY A 629 -11.93 22.89 24.78
N TYR A 630 -13.00 22.76 23.97
CA TYR A 630 -12.93 22.12 22.66
C TYR A 630 -12.18 23.00 21.65
N THR A 631 -11.33 22.38 20.84
CA THR A 631 -10.61 23.06 19.76
C THR A 631 -10.98 22.47 18.39
N PRO A 632 -11.11 23.28 17.32
CA PRO A 632 -11.56 22.80 16.02
C PRO A 632 -10.70 21.69 15.37
N ASP A 633 -9.45 21.51 15.81
CA ASP A 633 -8.53 20.47 15.38
C ASP A 633 -8.76 19.11 16.08
N GLN A 634 -9.57 19.06 17.14
CA GLN A 634 -9.95 17.80 17.78
C GLN A 634 -10.93 17.00 16.92
N VAL A 635 -10.67 15.69 16.84
CA VAL A 635 -11.50 14.77 16.07
C VAL A 635 -12.65 14.29 16.94
N VAL A 636 -13.88 14.53 16.48
CA VAL A 636 -15.12 14.04 17.10
C VAL A 636 -15.95 13.36 16.02
N LEU A 637 -16.24 12.07 16.20
CA LEU A 637 -16.88 11.19 15.21
C LEU A 637 -18.08 10.47 15.84
N SER A 638 -19.04 10.09 15.00
CA SER A 638 -20.16 9.21 15.39
C SER A 638 -19.99 7.85 14.74
N SER A 639 -20.46 6.80 15.41
CA SER A 639 -20.42 5.42 14.90
C SER A 639 -21.60 5.10 13.98
N LEU A 640 -22.78 5.62 14.32
CA LEU A 640 -23.99 5.49 13.51
C LEU A 640 -24.47 6.85 13.03
N ARG A 641 -25.13 6.83 11.88
CA ARG A 641 -25.73 8.04 11.30
C ARG A 641 -26.91 8.53 12.14
N HIS A 642 -27.23 9.81 11.96
CA HIS A 642 -28.53 10.36 12.37
C HIS A 642 -29.66 9.76 11.52
N PRO A 643 -30.87 9.48 12.07
CA PRO A 643 -31.99 8.87 11.34
C PRO A 643 -32.38 9.54 10.02
N HIS A 644 -32.23 10.88 9.96
CA HIS A 644 -32.54 11.69 8.78
C HIS A 644 -31.42 11.73 7.74
N ASN A 645 -30.24 11.15 8.03
CA ASN A 645 -29.17 11.03 7.04
C ASN A 645 -29.51 9.88 6.08
N GLN A 646 -29.39 10.14 4.77
CA GLN A 646 -29.68 9.19 3.69
C GLN A 646 -28.53 8.19 3.44
N GLN A 647 -27.33 8.45 3.95
CA GLN A 647 -26.21 7.53 3.88
C GLN A 647 -26.53 6.20 4.59
N GLY A 648 -26.04 5.06 4.12
CA GLY A 648 -26.14 3.78 4.84
C GLY A 648 -25.29 3.75 6.12
N ASP A 649 -25.64 2.89 7.08
CA ASP A 649 -24.88 2.73 8.32
C ASP A 649 -23.47 2.23 8.03
N ARG A 650 -23.31 1.35 7.03
CA ARG A 650 -22.01 0.75 6.70
C ARG A 650 -21.03 1.75 6.10
N SER A 651 -21.45 2.54 5.11
CA SER A 651 -20.56 3.57 4.55
C SER A 651 -20.26 4.66 5.58
N PHE A 652 -21.20 4.97 6.46
CA PHE A 652 -21.01 5.94 7.54
C PHE A 652 -19.93 5.48 8.53
N ILE A 653 -20.02 4.23 9.03
CA ILE A 653 -19.02 3.71 9.98
C ILE A 653 -17.65 3.49 9.32
N LEU A 654 -17.59 3.08 8.05
CA LEU A 654 -16.33 2.99 7.29
C LEU A 654 -15.69 4.37 7.10
N THR A 655 -16.50 5.42 6.91
CA THR A 655 -16.00 6.80 6.87
C THR A 655 -15.40 7.20 8.21
N ALA A 656 -16.06 6.85 9.32
CA ALA A 656 -15.54 7.10 10.66
C ALA A 656 -14.22 6.32 10.90
N LEU A 657 -14.15 5.05 10.49
CA LEU A 657 -12.95 4.20 10.59
C LEU A 657 -11.78 4.81 9.81
N GLY A 658 -12.04 5.24 8.58
CA GLY A 658 -11.05 5.94 7.76
C GLY A 658 -10.57 7.24 8.41
N ARG A 659 -11.47 8.02 9.03
CA ARG A 659 -11.09 9.25 9.74
C ARG A 659 -10.26 8.98 11.00
N LEU A 660 -10.53 7.90 11.72
CA LEU A 660 -9.66 7.44 12.83
C LEU A 660 -8.26 7.10 12.30
N TRP A 661 -8.17 6.39 11.18
CA TRP A 661 -6.89 6.12 10.53
C TRP A 661 -6.20 7.41 10.06
N LEU A 662 -6.91 8.40 9.52
CA LEU A 662 -6.33 9.71 9.17
C LEU A 662 -5.74 10.42 10.40
N ALA A 663 -6.39 10.28 11.56
CA ALA A 663 -5.95 10.86 12.83
C ALA A 663 -4.75 10.13 13.46
N GLY A 664 -4.39 8.95 12.94
CA GLY A 664 -3.23 8.18 13.39
C GLY A 664 -3.58 7.00 14.30
N VAL A 665 -4.86 6.66 14.45
CA VAL A 665 -5.28 5.43 15.14
C VAL A 665 -4.83 4.21 14.33
N GLU A 666 -4.24 3.23 15.01
CA GLU A 666 -3.91 1.94 14.40
C GLU A 666 -5.18 1.11 14.22
N ILE A 667 -5.39 0.63 12.99
CA ILE A 667 -6.54 -0.18 12.62
C ILE A 667 -6.05 -1.59 12.32
N ASP A 668 -6.73 -2.59 12.87
CA ASP A 668 -6.57 -3.98 12.45
C ASP A 668 -7.38 -4.23 11.17
N TRP A 669 -6.71 -4.00 10.04
CA TRP A 669 -7.30 -4.26 8.72
C TRP A 669 -7.57 -5.75 8.50
N THR A 670 -6.84 -6.66 9.14
CA THR A 670 -7.05 -8.10 8.99
C THR A 670 -8.39 -8.49 9.61
N ALA A 671 -8.70 -7.95 10.79
CA ALA A 671 -9.98 -8.16 11.46
C ALA A 671 -11.18 -7.66 10.64
N LEU A 672 -11.04 -6.55 9.90
CA LEU A 672 -12.07 -6.03 9.00
C LEU A 672 -12.44 -7.03 7.89
N HIS A 673 -11.50 -7.88 7.46
CA HIS A 673 -11.69 -8.87 6.39
C HIS A 673 -11.74 -10.32 6.89
N ALA A 674 -11.85 -10.57 8.20
CA ALA A 674 -11.64 -11.90 8.79
C ALA A 674 -12.56 -13.02 8.25
N GLU A 675 -13.79 -12.68 7.81
CA GLU A 675 -14.74 -13.65 7.22
C GLU A 675 -14.69 -13.68 5.68
N GLN A 676 -13.68 -13.04 5.07
CA GLN A 676 -13.57 -12.90 3.62
C GLN A 676 -12.21 -13.39 3.14
N ARG A 677 -12.17 -14.24 2.11
CA ARG A 677 -10.91 -14.60 1.46
C ARG A 677 -10.53 -13.53 0.43
N ARG A 678 -9.80 -12.52 0.91
CA ARG A 678 -9.30 -11.42 0.07
C ARG A 678 -7.89 -11.65 -0.43
N ARG A 679 -7.55 -11.02 -1.55
CA ARG A 679 -6.26 -11.17 -2.22
C ARG A 679 -5.60 -9.84 -2.42
N ARG A 680 -4.27 -9.86 -2.32
CA ARG A 680 -3.46 -8.71 -2.73
C ARG A 680 -3.37 -8.69 -4.24
N VAL A 681 -3.97 -7.69 -4.87
CA VAL A 681 -3.91 -7.47 -6.32
C VAL A 681 -2.79 -6.47 -6.69
N PRO A 682 -2.23 -6.52 -7.90
CA PRO A 682 -1.28 -5.51 -8.35
C PRO A 682 -1.94 -4.14 -8.41
N LEU A 683 -1.45 -3.19 -7.61
CA LEU A 683 -1.85 -1.77 -7.66
C LEU A 683 -0.61 -0.91 -7.96
N PRO A 684 -0.77 0.33 -8.46
CA PRO A 684 0.35 1.23 -8.72
C PRO A 684 1.33 1.34 -7.56
N THR A 685 2.63 1.35 -7.88
CA THR A 685 3.70 1.47 -6.87
C THR A 685 3.85 2.91 -6.38
N TYR A 686 4.61 3.08 -5.30
CA TYR A 686 4.90 4.39 -4.72
C TYR A 686 5.42 5.41 -5.77
N PRO A 687 4.85 6.62 -5.84
CA PRO A 687 5.31 7.66 -6.75
C PRO A 687 6.55 8.37 -6.19
N PHE A 688 7.73 7.81 -6.45
CA PHE A 688 8.99 8.46 -6.08
C PHE A 688 9.12 9.84 -6.74
N GLU A 689 9.30 10.86 -5.89
CA GLU A 689 9.61 12.24 -6.28
C GLU A 689 11.10 12.32 -6.62
N ARG A 690 11.43 12.08 -7.89
CA ARG A 690 12.81 11.94 -8.35
C ARG A 690 13.52 13.29 -8.38
N GLN A 691 14.73 13.32 -7.85
CA GLN A 691 15.68 14.41 -8.03
C GLN A 691 16.94 13.85 -8.70
N ARG A 692 17.64 14.68 -9.48
CA ARG A 692 18.90 14.27 -10.12
C ARG A 692 20.02 14.29 -9.07
N TYR A 693 20.62 13.13 -8.84
CA TYR A 693 21.86 12.98 -8.07
C TYR A 693 22.92 12.39 -8.99
N TRP A 694 23.98 13.15 -9.29
CA TRP A 694 25.06 12.72 -10.17
C TRP A 694 26.38 13.34 -9.73
N ILE A 695 27.46 12.57 -9.77
CA ILE A 695 28.83 13.10 -9.59
C ILE A 695 29.30 13.50 -10.98
N GLU A 696 29.28 14.81 -11.26
CA GLU A 696 29.78 15.32 -12.53
C GLU A 696 31.28 15.08 -12.62
N ARG A 697 31.73 14.57 -13.77
CA ARG A 697 33.16 14.46 -14.05
C ARG A 697 33.68 15.90 -14.14
N HIS A 698 34.57 16.27 -13.23
CA HIS A 698 35.32 17.51 -13.42
C HIS A 698 36.27 17.30 -14.58
N ASP A 699 35.91 17.84 -15.74
CA ASP A 699 36.85 18.00 -16.83
C ASP A 699 37.97 18.92 -16.33
N HIS A 700 39.14 18.35 -16.03
CA HIS A 700 40.35 19.11 -15.73
C HIS A 700 40.82 19.99 -16.92
N SER A 701 40.08 20.04 -18.03
CA SER A 701 40.28 20.98 -19.13
C SER A 701 39.61 22.35 -18.92
N ALA A 702 38.84 22.55 -17.84
CA ALA A 702 38.14 23.82 -17.56
C ALA A 702 38.64 24.56 -16.30
N GLN A 703 39.83 24.24 -15.80
CA GLN A 703 40.59 25.15 -14.93
C GLN A 703 41.70 25.80 -15.75
N GLN A 704 41.31 26.77 -16.59
CA GLN A 704 42.17 27.93 -16.80
C GLN A 704 42.30 28.60 -15.43
N SER A 705 43.37 28.24 -14.73
CA SER A 705 43.84 28.97 -13.57
C SER A 705 43.94 30.45 -13.97
N GLN A 706 43.18 31.32 -13.30
CA GLN A 706 43.56 32.72 -13.10
C GLN A 706 44.81 32.78 -12.20
N ALA A 707 45.88 32.09 -12.63
CA ALA A 707 47.22 32.27 -12.13
C ALA A 707 47.92 33.17 -13.14
N ALA A 708 48.61 34.18 -12.61
CA ALA A 708 49.28 35.26 -13.33
C ALA A 708 49.92 34.83 -14.66
N GLU A 709 49.82 35.71 -15.67
CA GLU A 709 50.46 35.57 -16.98
C GLU A 709 51.84 34.91 -16.90
N PRO A 710 52.02 33.69 -17.42
CA PRO A 710 53.32 33.26 -17.86
C PRO A 710 53.55 33.90 -19.24
N GLN A 711 54.50 34.81 -19.33
CA GLN A 711 55.06 35.20 -20.62
C GLN A 711 55.62 33.95 -21.30
N GLY A 712 54.90 33.40 -22.27
CA GLY A 712 55.36 32.28 -23.08
C GLY A 712 54.23 31.56 -23.83
N THR A 713 54.33 31.49 -25.15
CA THR A 713 53.45 30.70 -26.00
C THR A 713 53.70 29.22 -25.75
N VAL A 714 52.72 28.48 -25.22
CA VAL A 714 52.81 27.02 -25.08
C VAL A 714 52.13 26.37 -26.31
N PRO A 715 52.83 25.55 -27.11
CA PRO A 715 52.23 24.93 -28.29
C PRO A 715 51.20 23.86 -27.88
N LEU A 716 50.05 23.87 -28.56
CA LEU A 716 48.99 22.87 -28.44
C LEU A 716 48.96 22.02 -29.71
N TRP A 717 48.95 20.69 -29.54
CA TRP A 717 48.87 19.75 -30.66
C TRP A 717 47.43 19.31 -30.90
N LYS A 718 47.00 19.37 -32.16
CA LYS A 718 45.70 18.86 -32.62
C LYS A 718 45.92 17.88 -33.76
N GLN A 719 45.35 16.70 -33.66
CA GLN A 719 45.35 15.74 -34.77
C GLN A 719 44.51 16.30 -35.92
N ALA A 720 45.08 16.36 -37.11
CA ALA A 720 44.42 16.81 -38.32
C ALA A 720 44.81 15.92 -39.50
N LEU A 721 43.89 15.75 -40.46
CA LEU A 721 44.24 15.16 -41.76
C LEU A 721 45.08 16.17 -42.55
N LEU A 722 46.03 15.67 -43.35
CA LEU A 722 46.84 16.54 -44.22
C LEU A 722 45.89 17.29 -45.16
N PRO A 723 45.86 18.63 -45.14
CA PRO A 723 44.91 19.38 -45.96
C PRO A 723 45.27 19.21 -47.44
N PRO A 724 44.30 18.90 -48.32
CA PRO A 724 44.56 18.87 -49.76
C PRO A 724 44.87 20.29 -50.26
N THR A 725 45.92 20.41 -51.05
CA THR A 725 46.49 21.65 -51.61
C THR A 725 45.45 22.61 -52.21
N ALA A 726 45.22 23.74 -51.55
CA ALA A 726 45.09 25.09 -52.13
C ALA A 726 44.80 26.06 -50.97
N ASP A 727 45.56 27.15 -50.88
CA ASP A 727 45.41 28.26 -49.92
C ASP A 727 45.88 28.05 -48.47
N THR A 728 46.93 27.25 -48.25
CA THR A 728 47.73 27.42 -47.03
C THR A 728 48.73 28.57 -47.20
N PRO A 729 48.86 29.50 -46.22
CA PRO A 729 49.86 30.57 -46.26
C PRO A 729 51.28 30.02 -46.40
N ASP A 730 52.25 30.87 -46.71
CA ASP A 730 53.68 30.52 -46.81
C ASP A 730 54.23 30.17 -45.40
N VAL A 731 53.84 29.01 -44.88
CA VAL A 731 54.23 28.48 -43.58
C VAL A 731 55.31 27.41 -43.76
N GLY A 732 56.40 27.56 -43.01
CA GLY A 732 57.43 26.54 -42.87
C GLY A 732 56.91 25.34 -42.09
N TRP A 733 57.15 24.15 -42.60
CA TRP A 733 56.77 22.88 -41.98
C TRP A 733 57.96 22.28 -41.24
N LEU A 734 57.75 21.93 -39.97
CA LEU A 734 58.71 21.16 -39.18
C LEU A 734 58.15 19.75 -38.96
N VAL A 735 58.80 18.74 -39.53
CA VAL A 735 58.35 17.34 -39.51
C VAL A 735 59.25 16.52 -38.60
N PHE A 736 58.70 16.01 -37.50
CA PHE A 736 59.41 15.07 -36.62
C PHE A 736 59.17 13.65 -37.09
N THR A 737 60.20 13.00 -37.64
CA THR A 737 60.11 11.64 -38.16
C THR A 737 60.64 10.62 -37.16
N GLY A 738 59.88 9.53 -36.97
CA GLY A 738 60.31 8.35 -36.21
C GLY A 738 61.08 7.35 -37.08
N ARG A 739 61.03 6.07 -36.72
CA ARG A 739 61.63 4.96 -37.49
C ARG A 739 60.59 4.18 -38.30
N GLN A 740 59.46 4.78 -38.66
CA GLN A 740 58.41 4.08 -39.39
C GLN A 740 58.49 4.34 -40.90
N PRO A 741 58.13 3.36 -41.75
CA PRO A 741 58.17 3.53 -43.22
C PRO A 741 57.30 4.69 -43.72
N LEU A 742 56.18 4.97 -43.02
CA LEU A 742 55.22 6.02 -43.36
C LEU A 742 55.81 7.43 -43.23
N ASP A 743 56.81 7.61 -42.36
CA ASP A 743 57.42 8.92 -42.08
C ASP A 743 58.12 9.49 -43.31
N ALA A 744 58.78 8.61 -44.09
CA ALA A 744 59.47 8.97 -45.31
C ALA A 744 58.48 9.37 -46.43
N GLU A 745 57.35 8.67 -46.52
CA GLU A 745 56.33 8.92 -47.54
C GLU A 745 55.61 10.25 -47.29
N VAL A 746 55.21 10.53 -46.04
CA VAL A 746 54.57 11.80 -45.65
C VAL A 746 55.54 12.97 -45.86
N THR A 747 56.81 12.83 -45.47
CA THR A 747 57.81 13.88 -45.66
C THR A 747 58.07 14.15 -47.13
N ALA A 748 58.11 13.11 -47.97
CA ALA A 748 58.27 13.25 -49.42
C ALA A 748 57.09 13.98 -50.06
N GLN A 749 55.86 13.65 -49.67
CA GLN A 749 54.65 14.34 -50.14
C GLN A 749 54.64 15.82 -49.72
N LEU A 750 55.00 16.13 -48.48
CA LEU A 750 55.12 17.52 -48.00
C LEU A 750 56.17 18.30 -48.78
N ARG A 751 57.33 17.71 -49.09
CA ARG A 751 58.38 18.36 -49.90
C ARG A 751 58.00 18.59 -51.36
N GLN A 752 57.13 17.75 -51.92
CA GLN A 752 56.59 17.97 -53.27
C GLN A 752 55.63 19.16 -53.31
N GLN A 753 54.93 19.43 -52.20
CA GLN A 753 53.89 20.45 -52.13
C GLN A 753 54.38 21.78 -51.54
N TYR A 754 55.38 21.77 -50.66
CA TYR A 754 55.84 22.93 -49.90
C TYR A 754 57.34 23.17 -50.06
N ARG A 755 57.73 24.44 -50.22
CA ARG A 755 59.15 24.80 -50.39
C ARG A 755 59.94 24.78 -49.10
N ASP A 756 59.33 25.06 -47.94
CA ASP A 756 60.02 25.19 -46.66
C ASP A 756 59.62 24.04 -45.72
N VAL A 757 60.22 22.88 -45.92
CA VAL A 757 60.01 21.68 -45.10
C VAL A 757 61.32 21.27 -44.44
N VAL A 758 61.39 21.44 -43.13
CA VAL A 758 62.50 21.02 -42.28
C VAL A 758 62.14 19.68 -41.65
N GLN A 759 62.99 18.67 -41.85
CA GLN A 759 62.82 17.35 -41.25
C GLN A 759 63.75 17.22 -40.05
N VAL A 760 63.20 16.70 -38.95
CA VAL A 760 63.93 16.42 -37.72
C VAL A 760 63.73 14.95 -37.35
N GLU A 761 64.83 14.22 -37.23
CA GLU A 761 64.81 12.83 -36.78
C GLU A 761 65.40 12.66 -35.38
N MET A 762 64.94 11.64 -34.67
CA MET A 762 65.42 11.33 -33.32
C MET A 762 66.76 10.58 -33.37
N GLY A 763 67.76 11.09 -32.64
CA GLY A 763 69.08 10.49 -32.50
C GLY A 763 69.68 10.68 -31.10
N ALA A 764 70.96 10.33 -30.96
CA ALA A 764 71.67 10.43 -29.67
C ALA A 764 72.39 11.77 -29.44
N SER A 765 72.42 12.64 -30.45
CA SER A 765 73.02 13.99 -30.38
C SER A 765 72.51 14.86 -31.51
N PHE A 766 72.67 16.18 -31.38
CA PHE A 766 72.42 17.12 -32.46
C PHE A 766 73.38 16.89 -33.64
N ALA A 767 72.85 16.83 -34.86
CA ALA A 767 73.63 16.84 -36.10
C ALA A 767 72.83 17.42 -37.27
N GLU A 768 73.45 18.26 -38.10
CA GLU A 768 72.91 18.66 -39.39
C GLU A 768 73.28 17.60 -40.43
N LEU A 769 72.26 16.91 -40.98
CA LEU A 769 72.45 15.80 -41.91
C LEU A 769 72.43 16.26 -43.38
N GLY A 770 71.92 17.45 -43.63
CA GLY A 770 71.83 18.07 -44.94
C GLY A 770 70.95 19.32 -44.92
N PRO A 771 70.75 19.99 -46.06
CA PRO A 771 69.93 21.18 -46.15
C PRO A 771 68.53 20.90 -45.61
N ARG A 772 68.17 21.55 -44.49
CA ARG A 772 66.86 21.39 -43.82
C ARG A 772 66.58 19.97 -43.31
N GLN A 773 67.63 19.23 -42.94
CA GLN A 773 67.54 17.94 -42.27
C GLN A 773 68.43 17.93 -41.03
N TYR A 774 67.81 17.71 -39.87
CA TYR A 774 68.49 17.72 -38.58
C TYR A 774 68.18 16.44 -37.82
N ARG A 775 69.12 16.03 -36.98
CA ARG A 775 68.94 14.99 -35.98
C ARG A 775 69.05 15.63 -34.61
N ILE A 776 68.16 15.29 -33.68
CA ILE A 776 68.19 15.81 -32.32
C ILE A 776 68.03 14.67 -31.30
N ASP A 777 68.61 14.83 -30.12
CA ASP A 777 68.26 14.03 -28.95
C ASP A 777 67.18 14.76 -28.13
N PRO A 778 65.93 14.29 -28.11
CA PRO A 778 64.84 14.97 -27.43
C PRO A 778 64.98 14.99 -25.91
N HIS A 779 65.89 14.16 -25.36
CA HIS A 779 66.15 14.08 -23.93
C HIS A 779 67.36 14.89 -23.48
N ASN A 780 68.12 15.48 -24.42
CA ASN A 780 69.26 16.32 -24.13
C ASN A 780 68.94 17.79 -24.44
N PRO A 781 68.76 18.66 -23.43
CA PRO A 781 68.46 20.09 -23.61
C PRO A 781 69.47 20.84 -24.47
N ASP A 782 70.74 20.40 -24.48
CA ASP A 782 71.80 21.03 -25.27
C ASP A 782 71.64 20.75 -26.77
N SER A 783 70.84 19.75 -27.16
CA SER A 783 70.49 19.51 -28.57
C SER A 783 69.50 20.55 -29.14
N PHE A 784 68.93 21.40 -28.29
CA PHE A 784 67.99 22.45 -28.67
C PHE A 784 68.59 23.86 -28.55
N ARG A 785 69.83 23.97 -28.08
CA ARG A 785 70.56 25.22 -27.90
C ARG A 785 71.57 25.39 -29.04
N THR A 786 71.12 25.95 -30.15
CA THR A 786 71.98 26.52 -31.19
C THR A 786 71.60 27.97 -31.43
#